data_AF-A0A9P6VXG0-F1
#
_entry.id   AF-A0A9P6VXG0-F1
#
_cell.length_a   1.000
_cell.length_b   1.000
_cell.length_c   1.000
_cell.angle_alpha   90.00
_cell.angle_beta   90.00
_cell.angle_gamma   90.00
#
_symmetry.space_group_name_H-M   'P 1'
#
loop_
_entity.id
_entity.type
_entity.pdbx_description
1 polymer ?
#
loop_
_entity_poly.entity_id
_entity_poly.type
_entity_poly.pdbx_seq_one_letter_code
_entity_poly.pdbx_strand_id
1 'polypeptide(L)'
;MAPSLRPPPSGAAPAPPPAAGAGADSTRLQKRGKLKESRQFIIETYTVWASLQRIVADYETEAIAQHGLQAGIPPPEQVQYYARNNTELTAAQKAKSHAHYADMGAILALTEILYLPADGRGEGLVAEEILDWVNTVDKAPSADEGNQLLALASPWDSPNFFPYLHRCLLRGHLQSASALLSLLVAQHPAPYLQAIARILAETISTFPRSTNFRTESAFATALRAWRSGGGALAQAKSELEGRLLTVEAESDPVLGGADNEDERHSFEQGFRIVLEILAGDEDALVDSSSDWREALAAFGLWSASTSLRRADLPAIVDRITSDAHPVDASLPKEVAELCLFKGDVAGVLKTLAGPYPWLGTHVADLLSHLHLPAFDLPPPPPASMTDDADDVADASLGLREHFLLDWAQRCVSADPGLWRIACEYWSACGRVGRDRARELVKRLEIVAPGEEERDARLAREREEKKKKAGGEGMDVEGPTPVEGNAAAADDADDIVLPDGAGRRVDELLLVCSSLDLEDEFFDICGRYADYLVERKRYGEAVAYAVRAGDGTKVARIAEMIGEEYVVSGQEAFVKHVDSLPTSLLRPSSSDLNEPSAASPSSSPSPTNGLVPLSRLPSLTSDALRPHLSRLAFLARYRDFLALYAAGARREAAELLVLLLTSGVAPKKWWAVMLLDAVPLLETNPVLVSLAETYELLRILEELLSPIVVSSPPRDIFGSLELLGRLSEGSAAAFPSEEAAPVTKKGAGTSAAKKEQLAGGEEKEKEKEGERLRRAMGQMDVVRASLARHLATCCCLE
;
A
#
# COMPACT_ATOMS: atom_id res chain seq x y z
N MET A 1 56.44 28.27 -63.61
CA MET A 1 57.45 27.29 -63.13
C MET A 1 57.25 27.13 -61.64
N ALA A 2 56.59 26.05 -61.24
CA ALA A 2 56.45 25.64 -59.85
C ALA A 2 57.09 24.24 -59.71
N PRO A 3 58.08 24.06 -58.82
CA PRO A 3 58.49 22.74 -58.35
C PRO A 3 58.11 22.61 -56.86
N SER A 4 57.21 21.68 -56.51
CA SER A 4 57.49 20.28 -56.18
C SER A 4 58.19 20.09 -54.83
N LEU A 5 57.44 19.67 -53.81
CA LEU A 5 57.86 18.63 -52.86
C LEU A 5 56.62 17.80 -52.42
N ARG A 6 56.78 16.48 -52.49
CA ARG A 6 55.77 15.42 -52.29
C ARG A 6 55.36 15.25 -50.81
N PRO A 7 54.14 14.75 -50.52
CA PRO A 7 53.76 14.28 -49.20
C PRO A 7 54.21 12.82 -48.92
N PRO A 8 54.40 12.43 -47.64
CA PRO A 8 54.82 11.10 -47.22
C PRO A 8 53.65 10.07 -47.15
N PRO A 9 53.95 8.76 -47.00
CA PRO A 9 53.04 7.68 -47.35
C PRO A 9 52.03 7.27 -46.25
N SER A 10 50.97 6.63 -46.73
CA SER A 10 49.83 6.04 -46.02
C SER A 10 50.22 5.15 -44.83
N GLY A 11 49.74 5.52 -43.63
CA GLY A 11 49.71 4.68 -42.43
C GLY A 11 48.33 4.05 -42.24
N ALA A 12 48.35 2.74 -41.96
CA ALA A 12 47.28 1.79 -41.65
C ALA A 12 45.88 2.33 -41.26
N ALA A 13 44.86 1.77 -41.93
CA ALA A 13 43.46 1.85 -41.52
C ALA A 13 43.25 1.17 -40.15
N PRO A 14 42.44 1.75 -39.24
CA PRO A 14 42.04 1.08 -38.01
C PRO A 14 41.04 -0.04 -38.30
N ALA A 15 41.20 -1.16 -37.59
CA ALA A 15 40.36 -2.34 -37.68
C ALA A 15 38.88 -2.05 -37.34
N PRO A 16 37.92 -2.73 -37.99
CA PRO A 16 36.50 -2.54 -37.71
C PRO A 16 36.14 -3.03 -36.29
N PRO A 17 35.19 -2.37 -35.60
CA PRO A 17 34.71 -2.82 -34.30
C PRO A 17 34.02 -4.18 -34.43
N PRO A 18 34.13 -5.07 -33.42
CA PRO A 18 33.47 -6.36 -33.46
C PRO A 18 31.95 -6.16 -33.40
N ALA A 19 31.25 -6.83 -34.31
CA ALA A 19 29.80 -6.87 -34.38
C ALA A 19 29.20 -7.31 -33.03
N ALA A 20 28.45 -6.43 -32.39
CA ALA A 20 27.65 -6.76 -31.21
C ALA A 20 26.50 -7.66 -31.68
N GLY A 21 26.58 -8.93 -31.31
CA GLY A 21 25.51 -9.91 -31.54
C GLY A 21 24.27 -9.52 -30.77
N ALA A 22 23.16 -9.40 -31.50
CA ALA A 22 21.81 -9.42 -30.96
C ALA A 22 21.57 -10.77 -30.26
N GLY A 23 21.07 -10.71 -29.03
CA GLY A 23 20.61 -11.87 -28.27
C GLY A 23 21.24 -12.01 -26.89
N ALA A 24 20.83 -11.16 -25.94
CA ALA A 24 20.75 -11.45 -24.50
C ALA A 24 20.38 -10.18 -23.71
N ASP A 25 19.11 -9.79 -23.67
CA ASP A 25 18.66 -8.71 -22.78
C ASP A 25 17.37 -9.03 -22.01
N SER A 26 17.19 -10.31 -21.67
CA SER A 26 16.34 -10.72 -20.57
C SER A 26 17.23 -11.51 -19.60
N THR A 27 17.19 -11.18 -18.30
CA THR A 27 17.94 -11.77 -17.16
C THR A 27 19.13 -11.01 -16.56
N ARG A 28 19.30 -9.71 -16.80
CA ARG A 28 20.16 -8.88 -15.92
C ARG A 28 19.33 -8.17 -14.84
N LEU A 29 18.81 -8.95 -13.89
CA LEU A 29 18.43 -8.44 -12.57
C LEU A 29 19.71 -7.90 -11.90
N GLN A 30 20.06 -6.64 -12.19
CA GLN A 30 21.05 -5.91 -11.41
C GLN A 30 20.56 -5.96 -9.96
N LYS A 31 21.39 -6.47 -9.04
CA LYS A 31 21.23 -6.24 -7.60
C LYS A 31 21.33 -4.73 -7.37
N ARG A 32 20.22 -4.01 -7.60
CA ARG A 32 20.06 -2.60 -7.25
C ARG A 32 20.15 -2.51 -5.73
N GLY A 33 20.99 -1.59 -5.22
CA GLY A 33 21.34 -1.48 -3.81
C GLY A 33 20.14 -1.23 -2.89
N LYS A 34 20.35 -1.32 -1.58
CA LYS A 34 19.33 -0.95 -0.57
C LYS A 34 18.87 0.49 -0.80
N LEU A 35 17.56 0.72 -0.76
CA LEU A 35 16.97 2.06 -0.79
C LEU A 35 17.51 2.90 0.38
N LYS A 36 17.69 4.21 0.15
CA LYS A 36 18.04 5.16 1.21
C LYS A 36 16.82 5.51 2.05
N GLU A 37 15.66 5.46 1.41
CA GLU A 37 14.34 5.68 1.97
C GLU A 37 13.94 4.51 2.88
N SER A 38 13.50 4.83 4.10
CA SER A 38 13.08 3.80 5.05
C SER A 38 11.69 3.26 4.71
N ARG A 39 11.42 1.99 5.07
CA ARG A 39 10.10 1.37 4.90
C ARG A 39 8.97 2.19 5.52
N GLN A 40 9.18 2.73 6.72
CA GLN A 40 8.19 3.55 7.42
C GLN A 40 7.88 4.84 6.65
N PHE A 41 8.93 5.52 6.17
CA PHE A 41 8.79 6.71 5.35
C PHE A 41 7.99 6.43 4.07
N ILE A 42 8.28 5.32 3.36
CA ILE A 42 7.54 4.95 2.15
C ILE A 42 6.06 4.72 2.47
N ILE A 43 5.73 4.02 3.57
CA ILE A 43 4.34 3.75 3.94
C ILE A 43 3.58 5.04 4.32
N GLU A 44 4.19 5.91 5.12
CA GLU A 44 3.56 7.16 5.54
C GLU A 44 3.32 8.09 4.34
N THR A 45 4.35 8.31 3.53
CA THR A 45 4.24 9.17 2.34
C THR A 45 3.32 8.60 1.27
N TYR A 46 3.25 7.27 1.15
CA TYR A 46 2.32 6.60 0.24
C TYR A 46 0.86 6.97 0.53
N THR A 47 0.45 7.05 1.80
CA THR A 47 -0.95 7.36 2.13
C THR A 47 -1.37 8.76 1.65
N VAL A 48 -0.46 9.73 1.73
CA VAL A 48 -0.64 11.09 1.22
C VAL A 48 -0.65 11.11 -0.31
N TRP A 49 0.20 10.30 -0.94
CA TRP A 49 0.24 10.20 -2.40
C TRP A 49 -1.01 9.51 -2.97
N ALA A 50 -1.45 8.40 -2.37
CA ALA A 50 -2.62 7.65 -2.81
C ALA A 50 -3.91 8.49 -2.70
N SER A 51 -4.04 9.30 -1.64
CA SER A 51 -5.16 10.23 -1.51
C SER A 51 -5.14 11.30 -2.60
N LEU A 52 -3.95 11.86 -2.90
CA LEU A 52 -3.76 12.80 -4.01
C LEU A 52 -4.19 12.19 -5.34
N GLN A 53 -3.69 11.00 -5.69
CA GLN A 53 -4.02 10.33 -6.95
C GLN A 53 -5.51 10.07 -7.11
N ARG A 54 -6.20 9.66 -6.05
CA ARG A 54 -7.65 9.43 -6.12
C ARG A 54 -8.40 10.70 -6.44
N ILE A 55 -8.02 11.81 -5.82
CA ILE A 55 -8.66 13.11 -6.02
C ILE A 55 -8.34 13.66 -7.42
N VAL A 56 -7.11 13.47 -7.91
CA VAL A 56 -6.75 13.80 -9.29
C VAL A 56 -7.61 13.00 -10.27
N ALA A 57 -7.73 11.68 -10.07
CA ALA A 57 -8.54 10.84 -10.94
C ALA A 57 -10.02 11.24 -10.92
N ASP A 58 -10.58 11.55 -9.74
CA ASP A 58 -11.95 12.04 -9.60
C ASP A 58 -12.12 13.37 -10.38
N TYR A 59 -11.17 14.30 -10.22
CA TYR A 59 -11.16 15.59 -10.92
C TYR A 59 -11.05 15.42 -12.44
N GLU A 60 -10.09 14.63 -12.93
CA GLU A 60 -9.91 14.37 -14.36
C GLU A 60 -11.17 13.74 -14.96
N THR A 61 -11.81 12.82 -14.24
CA THR A 61 -13.06 12.20 -14.67
C THR A 61 -14.19 13.24 -14.80
N GLU A 62 -14.33 14.13 -13.82
CA GLU A 62 -15.30 15.23 -13.87
C GLU A 62 -14.98 16.25 -14.96
N ALA A 63 -13.71 16.63 -15.11
CA ALA A 63 -13.24 17.58 -16.11
C ALA A 63 -13.45 17.03 -17.53
N ILE A 64 -13.16 15.75 -17.77
CA ILE A 64 -13.43 15.06 -19.04
C ILE A 64 -14.93 15.01 -19.30
N ALA A 65 -15.76 14.75 -18.28
CA ALA A 65 -17.21 14.75 -18.43
C ALA A 65 -17.79 16.12 -18.80
N GLN A 66 -17.20 17.21 -18.28
CA GLN A 66 -17.67 18.58 -18.50
C GLN A 66 -17.08 19.26 -19.76
N HIS A 67 -15.81 18.98 -20.09
CA HIS A 67 -15.04 19.70 -21.09
C HIS A 67 -14.44 18.80 -22.19
N GLY A 68 -14.64 17.48 -22.13
CA GLY A 68 -14.05 16.51 -23.06
C GLY A 68 -12.54 16.32 -22.86
N LEU A 69 -11.84 15.75 -23.85
CA LEU A 69 -10.38 15.50 -23.83
C LEU A 69 -9.52 16.78 -23.81
N GLN A 70 -10.13 17.97 -23.77
CA GLN A 70 -9.45 19.26 -23.61
C GLN A 70 -9.41 19.72 -22.16
N ALA A 71 -9.28 18.80 -21.20
CA ALA A 71 -8.97 19.16 -19.82
C ALA A 71 -7.64 19.94 -19.84
N GLY A 72 -7.73 21.26 -19.66
CA GLY A 72 -6.61 22.19 -19.72
C GLY A 72 -5.87 22.27 -18.39
N ILE A 73 -5.09 23.34 -18.23
CA ILE A 73 -4.36 23.68 -16.99
C ILE A 73 -5.30 23.54 -15.77
N PRO A 74 -4.86 22.88 -14.68
CA PRO A 74 -5.69 22.67 -13.50
C PRO A 74 -6.15 24.01 -12.89
N PRO A 75 -7.37 24.08 -12.31
CA PRO A 75 -7.86 25.28 -11.66
C PRO A 75 -7.00 25.60 -10.43
N PRO A 76 -6.97 26.87 -9.99
CA PRO A 76 -6.13 27.30 -8.89
C PRO A 76 -6.42 26.55 -7.57
N GLU A 77 -7.68 26.16 -7.33
CA GLU A 77 -8.07 25.38 -6.15
C GLU A 77 -7.41 23.98 -6.14
N GLN A 78 -7.25 23.38 -7.32
CA GLN A 78 -6.62 22.07 -7.47
C GLN A 78 -5.10 22.18 -7.26
N VAL A 79 -4.47 23.24 -7.79
CA VAL A 79 -3.03 23.52 -7.56
C VAL A 79 -2.75 23.78 -6.07
N GLN A 80 -3.63 24.50 -5.38
CA GLN A 80 -3.53 24.71 -3.93
C GLN A 80 -3.62 23.40 -3.14
N TYR A 81 -4.46 22.45 -3.60
CA TYR A 81 -4.56 21.14 -2.98
C TYR A 81 -3.27 20.32 -3.16
N TYR A 82 -2.66 20.36 -4.34
CA TYR A 82 -1.36 19.74 -4.61
C TYR A 82 -0.28 20.27 -3.66
N ALA A 83 -0.24 21.60 -3.46
CA ALA A 83 0.68 22.24 -2.51
C ALA A 83 0.44 21.77 -1.06
N ARG A 84 -0.82 21.68 -0.61
CA ARG A 84 -1.14 21.28 0.77
C ARG A 84 -0.64 19.87 1.11
N ASN A 85 -0.83 18.89 0.23
CA ASN A 85 -0.34 17.53 0.47
C ASN A 85 1.20 17.48 0.58
N ASN A 86 1.89 18.36 -0.14
CA ASN A 86 3.34 18.48 -0.11
C ASN A 86 3.89 18.93 1.26
N THR A 87 3.13 19.79 1.97
CA THR A 87 3.48 20.22 3.34
C THR A 87 3.40 19.08 4.37
N GLU A 88 2.53 18.09 4.14
CA GLU A 88 2.41 16.90 5.00
C GLU A 88 3.57 15.91 4.73
N LEU A 89 4.01 15.82 3.47
CA LEU A 89 5.17 15.02 3.04
C LEU A 89 6.49 15.52 3.64
N THR A 90 6.67 16.84 3.75
CA THR A 90 7.87 17.46 4.38
C THR A 90 7.88 17.34 5.91
N ALA A 91 6.72 17.24 6.57
CA ALA A 91 6.63 17.01 8.01
C ALA A 91 7.11 15.59 8.42
N ALA A 92 6.82 14.57 7.61
CA ALA A 92 7.22 13.17 7.84
C ALA A 92 8.75 12.94 7.77
N GLN A 93 9.49 13.82 7.07
CA GLN A 93 10.92 13.69 6.78
C GLN A 93 11.85 13.96 7.97
N LYS A 94 11.38 14.55 9.08
CA LYS A 94 12.23 15.05 10.19
C LYS A 94 12.89 13.96 11.07
N ALA A 95 12.68 12.67 10.80
CA ALA A 95 12.88 11.61 11.80
C ALA A 95 14.08 10.65 11.68
N LYS A 96 14.92 10.63 10.61
CA LYS A 96 16.23 9.92 10.57
C LYS A 96 17.00 10.17 9.26
N SER A 97 18.34 10.24 9.32
CA SER A 97 19.28 10.69 8.26
C SER A 97 19.03 12.13 7.80
N HIS A 98 19.37 13.09 8.67
CA HIS A 98 19.03 14.51 8.48
C HIS A 98 19.41 15.07 7.10
N ALA A 99 20.60 14.78 6.57
CA ALA A 99 21.06 15.43 5.33
C ALA A 99 20.25 15.01 4.09
N HIS A 100 20.08 13.70 3.85
CA HIS A 100 19.37 13.21 2.65
C HIS A 100 17.91 13.67 2.61
N TYR A 101 17.20 13.59 3.73
CA TYR A 101 15.80 14.03 3.80
C TYR A 101 15.68 15.56 3.87
N ALA A 102 16.65 16.28 4.45
CA ALA A 102 16.66 17.74 4.39
C ALA A 102 16.88 18.25 2.96
N ASP A 103 17.74 17.61 2.18
CA ASP A 103 17.91 17.95 0.76
C ASP A 103 16.64 17.68 -0.03
N MET A 104 15.98 16.54 0.24
CA MET A 104 14.69 16.25 -0.39
C MET A 104 13.63 17.29 -0.04
N GLY A 105 13.53 17.66 1.23
CA GLY A 105 12.60 18.69 1.70
C GLY A 105 12.90 20.06 1.10
N ALA A 106 14.18 20.44 0.95
CA ALA A 106 14.62 21.68 0.34
C ALA A 106 14.17 21.81 -1.13
N ILE A 107 14.43 20.77 -1.93
CA ILE A 107 14.07 20.71 -3.35
C ILE A 107 12.54 20.68 -3.50
N LEU A 108 11.86 19.94 -2.63
CA LEU A 108 10.41 19.80 -2.66
C LEU A 108 9.70 21.11 -2.26
N ALA A 109 10.21 21.82 -1.26
CA ALA A 109 9.72 23.15 -0.89
C ALA A 109 9.97 24.17 -2.01
N LEU A 110 11.10 24.11 -2.69
CA LEU A 110 11.37 24.97 -3.85
C LEU A 110 10.41 24.67 -5.01
N THR A 111 10.13 23.38 -5.27
CA THR A 111 9.16 22.95 -6.27
C THR A 111 7.77 23.52 -5.96
N GLU A 112 7.38 23.53 -4.69
CA GLU A 112 6.12 24.13 -4.23
C GLU A 112 6.08 25.63 -4.51
N ILE A 113 7.11 26.37 -4.07
CA ILE A 113 7.18 27.82 -4.25
C ILE A 113 7.10 28.22 -5.73
N LEU A 114 7.77 27.47 -6.61
CA LEU A 114 7.88 27.82 -8.03
C LEU A 114 6.71 27.31 -8.89
N TYR A 115 6.23 26.09 -8.65
CA TYR A 115 5.26 25.41 -9.55
C TYR A 115 3.90 25.16 -8.91
N LEU A 116 3.80 25.13 -7.58
CA LEU A 116 2.55 24.89 -6.84
C LEU A 116 2.28 26.05 -5.85
N PRO A 117 2.16 27.29 -6.34
CA PRO A 117 2.08 28.46 -5.49
C PRO A 117 0.79 28.45 -4.67
N ALA A 118 0.83 29.03 -3.46
CA ALA A 118 -0.30 29.04 -2.53
C ALA A 118 -1.56 29.77 -3.05
N ASP A 119 -1.42 30.64 -4.04
CA ASP A 119 -2.53 31.30 -4.73
C ASP A 119 -3.12 30.45 -5.88
N GLY A 120 -2.44 29.37 -6.28
CA GLY A 120 -2.75 28.50 -7.41
C GLY A 120 -2.59 29.16 -8.79
N ARG A 121 -2.13 30.42 -8.84
CA ARG A 121 -1.99 31.22 -10.08
C ARG A 121 -0.55 31.65 -10.34
N GLY A 122 0.29 31.69 -9.31
CA GLY A 122 1.68 32.16 -9.40
C GLY A 122 1.81 33.67 -9.50
N GLU A 123 0.73 34.42 -9.27
CA GLU A 123 0.69 35.88 -9.34
C GLU A 123 1.21 36.53 -8.04
N GLY A 124 1.38 35.78 -6.95
CA GLY A 124 1.95 36.27 -5.69
C GLY A 124 3.39 36.82 -5.80
N LEU A 125 3.78 37.64 -4.82
CA LEU A 125 5.15 38.14 -4.68
C LEU A 125 6.06 37.03 -4.16
N VAL A 126 7.18 36.78 -4.85
CA VAL A 126 8.02 35.61 -4.54
C VAL A 126 9.26 35.95 -3.68
N ALA A 127 9.61 37.22 -3.53
CA ALA A 127 10.85 37.65 -2.86
C ALA A 127 10.99 37.12 -1.41
N GLU A 128 9.95 37.32 -0.58
CA GLU A 128 9.98 36.82 0.81
C GLU A 128 9.78 35.30 0.91
N GLU A 129 9.12 34.66 -0.07
CA GLU A 129 9.00 33.20 -0.13
C GLU A 129 10.37 32.54 -0.38
N ILE A 130 11.16 33.07 -1.33
CA ILE A 130 12.53 32.60 -1.57
C ILE A 130 13.43 32.87 -0.37
N LEU A 131 13.29 34.03 0.26
CA LEU A 131 14.05 34.36 1.46
C LEU A 131 13.77 33.37 2.60
N ASP A 132 12.51 33.03 2.84
CA ASP A 132 12.12 32.03 3.84
C ASP A 132 12.65 30.64 3.49
N TRP A 133 12.58 30.25 2.21
CA TRP A 133 13.18 29.00 1.73
C TRP A 133 14.69 28.95 1.99
N VAL A 134 15.44 29.99 1.64
CA VAL A 134 16.90 30.04 1.88
C VAL A 134 17.20 29.93 3.38
N ASN A 135 16.45 30.62 4.24
CA ASN A 135 16.61 30.58 5.70
C ASN A 135 16.19 29.24 6.35
N THR A 136 15.36 28.44 5.66
CA THR A 136 14.96 27.11 6.14
C THR A 136 15.92 26.01 5.68
N VAL A 137 16.45 26.11 4.46
CA VAL A 137 17.43 25.18 3.89
C VAL A 137 18.81 25.35 4.55
N ASP A 138 19.22 26.60 4.74
CA ASP A 138 20.43 26.96 5.44
C ASP A 138 20.13 27.97 6.54
N LYS A 139 20.21 27.50 7.79
CA LYS A 139 19.94 28.28 9.00
C LYS A 139 21.14 29.16 9.36
N ALA A 140 21.50 30.07 8.47
CA ALA A 140 22.53 31.07 8.66
C ALA A 140 21.93 32.48 8.49
N PRO A 141 22.33 33.48 9.31
CA PRO A 141 23.26 33.39 10.42
C PRO A 141 22.65 32.70 11.64
N SER A 142 23.44 31.94 12.40
CA SER A 142 22.91 31.17 13.53
C SER A 142 22.59 32.09 14.72
N ALA A 143 21.48 31.80 15.42
CA ALA A 143 21.13 32.52 16.64
C ALA A 143 22.22 32.41 17.72
N ASP A 144 22.95 31.29 17.73
CA ASP A 144 24.04 31.05 18.68
C ASP A 144 25.26 31.94 18.40
N GLU A 145 25.64 32.14 17.13
CA GLU A 145 26.68 33.12 16.76
C GLU A 145 26.29 34.54 17.18
N GLY A 146 25.02 34.92 16.96
CA GLY A 146 24.50 36.21 17.40
C GLY A 146 24.56 36.39 18.91
N ASN A 147 24.13 35.39 19.67
CA ASN A 147 24.18 35.40 21.13
C ASN A 147 25.62 35.43 21.66
N GLN A 148 26.54 34.71 21.02
CA GLN A 148 27.97 34.75 21.36
C GLN A 148 28.55 36.14 21.13
N LEU A 149 28.24 36.79 20.01
CA LEU A 149 28.66 38.16 19.73
C LEU A 149 28.10 39.11 20.78
N LEU A 150 26.80 39.05 21.09
CA LEU A 150 26.15 39.91 22.08
C LEU A 150 26.65 39.69 23.52
N ALA A 151 27.24 38.52 23.82
CA ALA A 151 27.80 38.20 25.14
C ALA A 151 29.20 38.81 25.36
N LEU A 152 29.87 39.27 24.31
CA LEU A 152 31.17 39.93 24.42
C LEU A 152 31.01 41.32 25.07
N ALA A 153 32.01 41.75 25.83
CA ALA A 153 32.03 43.08 26.44
C ALA A 153 32.12 44.21 25.38
N SER A 154 32.79 43.92 24.27
CA SER A 154 32.89 44.80 23.09
C SER A 154 32.66 43.97 21.81
N PRO A 155 31.39 43.73 21.42
CA PRO A 155 31.09 42.88 20.26
C PRO A 155 31.64 43.40 18.94
N TRP A 156 31.81 44.72 18.84
CA TRP A 156 32.32 45.44 17.66
C TRP A 156 33.82 45.26 17.41
N ASP A 157 34.60 44.81 18.41
CA ASP A 157 36.02 44.48 18.23
C ASP A 157 36.21 43.09 17.59
N SER A 158 35.15 42.30 17.48
CA SER A 158 35.21 40.97 16.89
C SER A 158 35.33 41.05 15.37
N PRO A 159 36.22 40.28 14.73
CA PRO A 159 36.30 40.23 13.26
C PRO A 159 35.02 39.71 12.61
N ASN A 160 34.17 39.02 13.37
CA ASN A 160 32.89 38.48 12.90
C ASN A 160 31.72 39.46 13.03
N PHE A 161 31.94 40.65 13.62
CA PHE A 161 30.86 41.62 13.87
C PHE A 161 30.20 42.09 12.56
N PHE A 162 30.98 42.66 11.64
CA PHE A 162 30.47 43.13 10.35
C PHE A 162 30.01 41.99 9.44
N PRO A 163 30.75 40.87 9.26
CA PRO A 163 30.26 39.74 8.48
C PRO A 163 28.91 39.20 8.98
N TYR A 164 28.69 39.13 10.29
CA TYR A 164 27.41 38.72 10.85
C TYR A 164 26.32 39.77 10.59
N LEU A 165 26.63 41.07 10.74
CA LEU A 165 25.70 42.16 10.43
C LEU A 165 25.30 42.16 8.94
N HIS A 166 26.27 42.03 8.03
CA HIS A 166 26.04 41.93 6.59
C HIS A 166 25.15 40.74 6.26
N ARG A 167 25.45 39.56 6.83
CA ARG A 167 24.63 38.36 6.65
C ARG A 167 23.21 38.53 7.19
N CYS A 168 23.01 39.19 8.33
CA CYS A 168 21.68 39.51 8.83
C CYS A 168 20.88 40.38 7.83
N LEU A 169 21.54 41.29 7.12
CA LEU A 169 20.89 42.13 6.10
C LEU A 169 20.58 41.34 4.83
N LEU A 170 21.53 40.55 4.31
CA LEU A 170 21.33 39.70 3.14
C LEU A 170 20.18 38.71 3.34
N ARG A 171 20.08 38.12 4.54
CA ARG A 171 19.04 37.16 4.94
C ARG A 171 17.77 37.79 5.54
N GLY A 172 17.68 39.12 5.56
CA GLY A 172 16.49 39.85 6.01
C GLY A 172 16.14 39.71 7.49
N HIS A 173 17.10 39.37 8.36
CA HIS A 173 17.00 39.38 9.82
C HIS A 173 17.17 40.79 10.39
N LEU A 174 16.25 41.69 10.01
CA LEU A 174 16.36 43.13 10.29
C LEU A 174 16.33 43.45 11.79
N GLN A 175 15.62 42.65 12.59
CA GLN A 175 15.60 42.81 14.06
C GLN A 175 16.97 42.54 14.68
N SER A 176 17.65 41.47 14.25
CA SER A 176 19.00 41.13 14.73
C SER A 176 20.02 42.20 14.32
N ALA A 177 19.95 42.68 13.08
CA ALA A 177 20.78 43.80 12.61
C ALA A 177 20.53 45.09 13.41
N SER A 178 19.26 45.42 13.65
CA SER A 178 18.88 46.61 14.44
C SER A 178 19.35 46.52 15.90
N ALA A 179 19.33 45.32 16.49
CA ALA A 179 19.82 45.11 17.85
C ALA A 179 21.34 45.34 17.97
N LEU A 180 22.13 44.84 17.01
CA LEU A 180 23.58 45.08 16.96
C LEU A 180 23.93 46.56 16.78
N LEU A 181 23.20 47.25 15.91
CA LEU A 181 23.39 48.69 15.73
C LEU A 181 22.95 49.49 16.96
N SER A 182 21.85 49.10 17.61
CA SER A 182 21.40 49.74 18.86
C SER A 182 22.40 49.55 20.00
N LEU A 183 23.11 48.41 20.02
CA LEU A 183 24.19 48.16 20.96
C LEU A 183 25.35 49.15 20.75
N LEU A 184 25.76 49.37 19.50
CA LEU A 184 26.76 50.39 19.16
C LEU A 184 26.31 51.78 19.62
N VAL A 185 25.05 52.16 19.37
CA VAL A 185 24.49 53.45 19.80
C VAL A 185 24.56 53.64 21.31
N ALA A 186 24.33 52.57 22.09
CA ALA A 186 24.23 52.64 23.53
C ALA A 186 25.58 52.50 24.27
N GLN A 187 26.53 51.74 23.72
CA GLN A 187 27.70 51.27 24.47
C GLN A 187 29.05 51.58 23.81
N HIS A 188 29.10 51.91 22.52
CA HIS A 188 30.37 52.19 21.84
C HIS A 188 31.00 53.49 22.36
N PRO A 189 32.30 53.56 22.68
CA PRO A 189 32.93 54.75 23.26
C PRO A 189 33.02 55.95 22.30
N ALA A 190 33.11 55.72 20.98
CA ALA A 190 33.21 56.77 19.97
C ALA A 190 31.84 57.36 19.58
N PRO A 191 31.56 58.66 19.83
CA PRO A 191 30.32 59.33 19.44
C PRO A 191 30.05 59.33 17.93
N TYR A 192 31.11 59.39 17.11
CA TYR A 192 31.02 59.31 15.66
C TYR A 192 30.31 58.02 15.20
N LEU A 193 30.75 56.85 15.69
CA LEU A 193 30.13 55.57 15.33
C LEU A 193 28.71 55.41 15.90
N GLN A 194 28.44 55.96 17.09
CA GLN A 194 27.08 55.99 17.64
C GLN A 194 26.11 56.76 16.72
N ALA A 195 26.55 57.87 16.12
CA ALA A 195 25.73 58.64 15.19
C ALA A 195 25.43 57.86 13.91
N ILE A 196 26.47 57.23 13.31
CA ILE A 196 26.32 56.39 12.12
C ILE A 196 25.38 55.21 12.39
N ALA A 197 25.60 54.48 13.49
CA ALA A 197 24.78 53.33 13.86
C ALA A 197 23.32 53.70 14.10
N ARG A 198 23.04 54.91 14.64
CA ARG A 198 21.67 55.41 14.85
C ARG A 198 20.94 55.61 13.53
N ILE A 199 21.56 56.29 12.56
CA ILE A 199 20.98 56.53 11.23
C ILE A 199 20.65 55.19 10.55
N LEU A 200 21.58 54.24 10.59
CA LEU A 200 21.39 52.92 9.99
C LEU A 200 20.29 52.12 10.69
N ALA A 201 20.26 52.12 12.03
CA ALA A 201 19.22 51.44 12.80
C ALA A 201 17.81 51.99 12.50
N GLU A 202 17.66 53.31 12.44
CA GLU A 202 16.40 53.96 12.09
C GLU A 202 15.97 53.60 10.66
N THR A 203 16.91 53.61 9.71
CA THR A 203 16.67 53.27 8.31
C THR A 203 16.22 51.81 8.13
N ILE A 204 16.89 50.87 8.80
CA ILE A 204 16.54 49.44 8.78
C ILE A 204 15.18 49.19 9.42
N SER A 205 14.87 49.86 10.53
CA SER A 205 13.61 49.68 11.26
C SER A 205 12.37 50.14 10.46
N THR A 206 12.55 51.04 9.49
CA THR A 206 11.47 51.59 8.65
C THR A 206 11.29 50.83 7.33
N PHE A 207 12.08 49.79 7.07
CA PHE A 207 11.99 49.01 5.84
C PHE A 207 10.63 48.30 5.71
N PRO A 208 9.89 48.50 4.60
CA PRO A 208 8.60 47.86 4.39
C PRO A 208 8.78 46.40 3.97
N ARG A 209 8.20 45.47 4.74
CA ARG A 209 8.13 44.02 4.46
C ARG A 209 6.81 43.66 3.80
N SER A 210 6.80 42.78 2.80
CA SER A 210 5.57 42.41 2.08
C SER A 210 4.54 41.77 3.00
N THR A 211 5.00 41.01 4.01
CA THR A 211 4.22 40.37 5.06
C THR A 211 3.46 41.35 5.97
N ASN A 212 3.88 42.62 6.03
CA ASN A 212 3.24 43.64 6.86
C ASN A 212 2.06 44.35 6.17
N PHE A 213 1.78 44.04 4.89
CA PHE A 213 0.72 44.70 4.13
C PHE A 213 -0.36 43.71 3.69
N ARG A 214 -1.61 44.18 3.67
CA ARG A 214 -2.76 43.39 3.20
C ARG A 214 -2.88 43.34 1.67
N THR A 215 -2.32 44.33 0.98
CA THR A 215 -2.40 44.43 -0.48
C THR A 215 -1.02 44.72 -1.07
N GLU A 216 -0.76 44.13 -2.24
CA GLU A 216 0.49 44.35 -2.97
C GLU A 216 0.69 45.82 -3.34
N SER A 217 -0.38 46.52 -3.73
CA SER A 217 -0.31 47.93 -4.10
C SER A 217 0.16 48.84 -2.95
N ALA A 218 -0.27 48.54 -1.73
CA ALA A 218 0.14 49.28 -0.53
C ALA A 218 1.63 49.02 -0.22
N PHE A 219 2.05 47.76 -0.27
CA PHE A 219 3.46 47.38 -0.12
C PHE A 219 4.34 48.07 -1.17
N ALA A 220 3.99 47.96 -2.45
CA ALA A 220 4.78 48.52 -3.53
C ALA A 220 4.88 50.06 -3.43
N THR A 221 3.83 50.73 -2.95
CA THR A 221 3.86 52.17 -2.70
C THR A 221 4.79 52.54 -1.55
N ALA A 222 4.72 51.80 -0.43
CA ALA A 222 5.59 52.02 0.72
C ALA A 222 7.07 51.76 0.37
N LEU A 223 7.37 50.67 -0.34
CA LEU A 223 8.72 50.33 -0.76
C LEU A 223 9.30 51.35 -1.76
N ARG A 224 8.50 51.80 -2.74
CA ARG A 224 8.92 52.88 -3.64
C ARG A 224 9.18 54.19 -2.90
N ALA A 225 8.34 54.53 -1.92
CA ALA A 225 8.55 55.73 -1.11
C ALA A 225 9.85 55.64 -0.30
N TRP A 226 10.12 54.49 0.32
CA TRP A 226 11.35 54.24 1.08
C TRP A 226 12.63 54.33 0.21
N ARG A 227 12.60 53.76 -1.00
CA ARG A 227 13.73 53.80 -1.98
C ARG A 227 13.85 55.11 -2.76
N SER A 228 12.83 55.97 -2.74
CA SER A 228 12.82 57.20 -3.54
C SER A 228 13.99 58.12 -3.17
N GLY A 229 14.41 59.00 -4.08
CA GLY A 229 15.52 59.93 -3.85
C GLY A 229 15.32 60.92 -2.68
N GLY A 230 14.11 61.01 -2.12
CA GLY A 230 13.80 61.76 -0.90
C GLY A 230 13.33 60.88 0.27
N GLY A 231 13.36 59.55 0.12
CA GLY A 231 12.96 58.57 1.12
C GLY A 231 14.01 58.35 2.20
N ALA A 232 13.69 57.49 3.17
CA ALA A 232 14.55 57.21 4.32
C ALA A 232 15.95 56.72 3.91
N LEU A 233 16.05 55.86 2.89
CA LEU A 233 17.33 55.35 2.40
C LEU A 233 18.21 56.45 1.77
N ALA A 234 17.64 57.30 0.93
CA ALA A 234 18.38 58.37 0.27
C ALA A 234 18.85 59.44 1.26
N GLN A 235 18.01 59.76 2.27
CA GLN A 235 18.37 60.65 3.37
C GLN A 235 19.53 60.05 4.20
N ALA A 236 19.42 58.78 4.58
CA ALA A 236 20.47 58.08 5.32
C ALA A 236 21.79 58.02 4.54
N LYS A 237 21.73 57.73 3.23
CA LYS A 237 22.90 57.72 2.35
C LYS A 237 23.57 59.10 2.30
N SER A 238 22.80 60.16 2.06
CA SER A 238 23.34 61.53 1.98
C SER A 238 23.93 61.98 3.32
N GLU A 239 23.30 61.66 4.45
CA GLU A 239 23.81 62.02 5.77
C GLU A 239 25.08 61.24 6.11
N LEU A 240 25.11 59.94 5.81
CA LEU A 240 26.25 59.09 6.12
C LEU A 240 27.45 59.39 5.19
N GLU A 241 27.25 59.58 3.88
CA GLU A 241 28.30 60.06 2.98
C GLU A 241 28.83 61.43 3.41
N GLY A 242 27.96 62.33 3.87
CA GLY A 242 28.37 63.61 4.45
C GLY A 242 29.26 63.45 5.68
N ARG A 243 28.96 62.51 6.57
CA ARG A 243 29.75 62.24 7.78
C ARG A 243 31.08 61.54 7.49
N LEU A 244 31.09 60.61 6.53
CA LEU A 244 32.29 59.89 6.08
C LEU A 244 33.30 60.80 5.36
N LEU A 245 32.87 61.97 4.88
CA LEU A 245 33.70 62.95 4.15
C LEU A 245 34.12 64.16 5.00
N THR A 246 33.76 64.22 6.30
CA THR A 246 34.00 65.40 7.15
C THR A 246 35.08 65.23 8.21
N VAL A 247 35.57 66.38 8.70
CA VAL A 247 36.46 66.54 9.87
C VAL A 247 35.85 65.96 11.16
N GLU A 248 34.54 65.64 11.18
CA GLU A 248 33.89 65.01 12.35
C GLU A 248 34.59 63.71 12.75
N ALA A 249 34.99 62.91 11.75
CA ALA A 249 35.73 61.66 11.92
C ALA A 249 37.12 61.89 12.55
N GLU A 250 37.85 62.92 12.12
CA GLU A 250 39.18 63.31 12.63
C GLU A 250 39.10 64.03 13.98
N SER A 251 37.95 64.61 14.32
CA SER A 251 37.73 65.31 15.59
C SER A 251 37.14 64.43 16.69
N ASP A 252 36.86 63.16 16.39
CA ASP A 252 36.29 62.22 17.36
C ASP A 252 37.28 61.95 18.52
N PRO A 253 36.82 62.03 19.78
CA PRO A 253 37.70 61.91 20.95
C PRO A 253 38.32 60.52 21.12
N VAL A 254 37.80 59.49 20.44
CA VAL A 254 38.26 58.11 20.53
C VAL A 254 38.93 57.66 19.23
N LEU A 255 38.37 57.99 18.06
CA LEU A 255 38.84 57.51 16.75
C LEU A 255 39.48 58.60 15.86
N GLY A 256 39.57 59.85 16.31
CA GLY A 256 40.05 60.98 15.50
C GLY A 256 41.56 61.13 15.35
N GLY A 257 42.37 60.32 16.05
CA GLY A 257 43.83 60.39 15.98
C GLY A 257 44.44 59.63 14.80
N ALA A 258 45.67 60.03 14.39
CA ALA A 258 46.45 59.35 13.35
C ALA A 258 46.73 57.87 13.66
N ASP A 259 46.87 57.53 14.95
CA ASP A 259 47.13 56.16 15.41
C ASP A 259 45.90 55.24 15.26
N ASN A 260 44.70 55.80 15.07
CA ASN A 260 43.43 55.06 14.98
C ASN A 260 42.81 55.13 13.56
N GLU A 261 43.56 55.62 12.57
CA GLU A 261 43.09 55.75 11.18
C GLU A 261 42.69 54.41 10.57
N ASP A 262 43.50 53.37 10.76
CA ASP A 262 43.23 52.03 10.23
C ASP A 262 41.95 51.41 10.82
N GLU A 263 41.77 51.56 12.14
CA GLU A 263 40.58 51.09 12.84
C GLU A 263 39.33 51.84 12.36
N ARG A 264 39.42 53.17 12.26
CA ARG A 264 38.34 54.02 11.74
C ARG A 264 37.97 53.62 10.32
N HIS A 265 38.94 53.45 9.41
CA HIS A 265 38.68 53.06 8.03
C HIS A 265 38.04 51.67 7.91
N SER A 266 38.39 50.72 8.80
CA SER A 266 37.75 49.41 8.87
C SER A 266 36.25 49.53 9.22
N PHE A 267 35.91 50.34 10.24
CA PHE A 267 34.51 50.61 10.59
C PHE A 267 33.76 51.31 9.45
N GLU A 268 34.35 52.34 8.85
CA GLU A 268 33.77 53.07 7.72
C GLU A 268 33.51 52.18 6.51
N GLN A 269 34.44 51.26 6.21
CA GLN A 269 34.25 50.26 5.16
C GLN A 269 33.10 49.30 5.50
N GLY A 270 33.02 48.82 6.74
CA GLY A 270 31.94 47.96 7.20
C GLY A 270 30.55 48.61 7.07
N PHE A 271 30.43 49.90 7.41
CA PHE A 271 29.19 50.68 7.25
C PHE A 271 28.90 51.06 5.80
N ARG A 272 29.93 51.27 4.97
CA ARG A 272 29.75 51.49 3.53
C ARG A 272 29.13 50.27 2.86
N ILE A 273 29.62 49.07 3.17
CA ILE A 273 29.03 47.81 2.67
C ILE A 273 27.56 47.68 3.14
N VAL A 274 27.25 48.05 4.38
CA VAL A 274 25.85 48.09 4.86
C VAL A 274 24.99 49.00 4.00
N LEU A 275 25.46 50.21 3.68
CA LEU A 275 24.72 51.12 2.79
C LEU A 275 24.57 50.58 1.37
N GLU A 276 25.61 49.98 0.81
CA GLU A 276 25.60 49.40 -0.53
C GLU A 276 24.59 48.24 -0.62
N ILE A 277 24.55 47.37 0.41
CA ILE A 277 23.53 46.33 0.55
C ILE A 277 22.12 46.93 0.63
N LEU A 278 21.90 47.93 1.50
CA LEU A 278 20.59 48.58 1.65
C LEU A 278 20.14 49.32 0.38
N ALA A 279 21.10 49.83 -0.40
CA ALA A 279 20.86 50.46 -1.69
C ALA A 279 20.51 49.46 -2.80
N GLY A 280 20.77 48.17 -2.58
CA GLY A 280 20.59 47.13 -3.58
C GLY A 280 21.64 47.16 -4.68
N ASP A 281 22.86 47.60 -4.36
CA ASP A 281 23.98 47.56 -5.30
C ASP A 281 24.33 46.10 -5.63
N GLU A 282 24.25 45.75 -6.92
CA GLU A 282 24.33 44.34 -7.35
C GLU A 282 25.70 43.72 -7.01
N ASP A 283 26.79 44.47 -7.20
CA ASP A 283 28.16 44.00 -6.93
C ASP A 283 28.37 43.78 -5.42
N ALA A 284 27.96 44.72 -4.57
CA ALA A 284 28.06 44.58 -3.13
C ALA A 284 27.21 43.41 -2.57
N LEU A 285 26.03 43.15 -3.14
CA LEU A 285 25.20 42.01 -2.76
C LEU A 285 25.86 40.68 -3.10
N VAL A 286 26.49 40.58 -4.28
CA VAL A 286 27.21 39.40 -4.73
C VAL A 286 28.46 39.16 -3.87
N ASP A 287 29.29 40.18 -3.69
CA ASP A 287 30.58 40.09 -2.98
C ASP A 287 30.41 39.77 -1.49
N SER A 288 29.31 40.23 -0.90
CA SER A 288 28.99 39.98 0.51
C SER A 288 28.31 38.63 0.75
N SER A 289 27.81 37.98 -0.30
CA SER A 289 27.11 36.70 -0.20
C SER A 289 28.08 35.53 -0.26
N SER A 290 27.80 34.49 0.52
CA SER A 290 28.60 33.27 0.56
C SER A 290 28.27 32.27 -0.55
N ASP A 291 27.03 32.27 -1.03
CA ASP A 291 26.57 31.39 -2.09
C ASP A 291 25.52 32.08 -2.99
N TRP A 292 25.19 31.41 -4.10
CA TRP A 292 24.23 31.93 -5.08
C TRP A 292 22.80 32.03 -4.53
N ARG A 293 22.44 31.23 -3.51
CA ARG A 293 21.11 31.23 -2.88
C ARG A 293 20.92 32.44 -1.98
N GLU A 294 21.91 32.75 -1.14
CA GLU A 294 21.99 33.95 -0.32
C GLU A 294 22.00 35.19 -1.20
N ALA A 295 22.79 35.18 -2.28
CA ALA A 295 22.78 36.26 -3.26
C ALA A 295 21.38 36.42 -3.87
N LEU A 296 20.73 35.34 -4.32
CA LEU A 296 19.38 35.41 -4.89
C LEU A 296 18.36 36.01 -3.90
N ALA A 297 18.40 35.58 -2.64
CA ALA A 297 17.53 36.09 -1.60
C ALA A 297 17.78 37.59 -1.34
N ALA A 298 19.05 38.00 -1.31
CA ALA A 298 19.44 39.39 -1.12
C ALA A 298 19.06 40.27 -2.33
N PHE A 299 19.22 39.78 -3.56
CA PHE A 299 18.72 40.45 -4.76
C PHE A 299 17.21 40.62 -4.70
N GLY A 300 16.48 39.57 -4.31
CA GLY A 300 15.02 39.62 -4.15
C GLY A 300 14.55 40.67 -3.14
N LEU A 301 15.30 40.85 -2.05
CA LEU A 301 14.96 41.79 -0.98
C LEU A 301 15.36 43.24 -1.30
N TRP A 302 16.59 43.45 -1.80
CA TRP A 302 17.22 44.77 -1.88
C TRP A 302 17.22 45.37 -3.29
N SER A 303 17.54 44.58 -4.32
CA SER A 303 17.70 45.07 -5.70
C SER A 303 16.41 44.96 -6.53
N ALA A 304 15.63 43.90 -6.32
CA ALA A 304 14.49 43.54 -7.17
C ALA A 304 13.40 44.60 -7.22
N SER A 305 12.63 44.56 -8.32
CA SER A 305 11.48 45.43 -8.52
C SER A 305 10.46 45.26 -7.38
N THR A 306 9.62 46.28 -7.16
CA THR A 306 8.59 46.22 -6.10
C THR A 306 7.50 45.17 -6.33
N SER A 307 7.56 44.43 -7.45
CA SER A 307 6.62 43.38 -7.83
C SER A 307 7.40 42.21 -8.45
N LEU A 308 8.39 41.68 -7.73
CA LEU A 308 9.16 40.53 -8.18
C LEU A 308 8.28 39.28 -8.31
N ARG A 309 8.22 38.71 -9.51
CA ARG A 309 7.45 37.50 -9.83
C ARG A 309 8.35 36.31 -10.15
N ARG A 310 7.73 35.12 -10.17
CA ARG A 310 8.39 33.85 -10.55
C ARG A 310 9.01 33.90 -11.95
N ALA A 311 8.38 34.61 -12.89
CA ALA A 311 8.88 34.77 -14.26
C ALA A 311 10.18 35.59 -14.36
N ASP A 312 10.48 36.43 -13.36
CA ASP A 312 11.70 37.26 -13.35
C ASP A 312 12.91 36.49 -12.77
N LEU A 313 12.67 35.43 -11.99
CA LEU A 313 13.70 34.66 -11.29
C LEU A 313 14.75 34.02 -12.22
N PRO A 314 14.40 33.39 -13.37
CA PRO A 314 15.40 32.74 -14.21
C PRO A 314 16.53 33.68 -14.65
N ALA A 315 16.17 34.92 -15.02
CA ALA A 315 17.14 35.92 -15.47
C ALA A 315 18.06 36.40 -14.34
N ILE A 316 17.54 36.52 -13.11
CA ILE A 316 18.32 36.90 -11.93
C ILE A 316 19.29 35.77 -11.55
N VAL A 317 18.81 34.52 -11.52
CA VAL A 317 19.62 33.34 -11.21
C VAL A 317 20.72 33.15 -12.25
N ASP A 318 20.42 33.32 -13.54
CA ASP A 318 21.43 33.22 -14.60
C ASP A 318 22.53 34.26 -14.45
N ARG A 319 22.20 35.49 -14.05
CA ARG A 319 23.20 36.54 -13.79
C ARG A 319 24.12 36.16 -12.63
N ILE A 320 23.54 35.80 -11.48
CA ILE A 320 24.31 35.45 -10.26
C ILE A 320 25.22 34.24 -10.52
N THR A 321 24.70 33.22 -11.19
CA THR A 321 25.41 31.94 -11.39
C THR A 321 26.40 31.95 -12.55
N SER A 322 26.25 32.85 -13.53
CA SER A 322 27.21 32.99 -14.64
C SER A 322 28.44 33.82 -14.25
N ASP A 323 28.27 34.83 -13.40
CA ASP A 323 29.30 35.83 -13.17
C ASP A 323 30.12 35.58 -11.88
N ALA A 324 29.46 35.23 -10.76
CA ALA A 324 30.13 35.29 -9.45
C ALA A 324 30.02 34.03 -8.59
N HIS A 325 28.85 33.40 -8.52
CA HIS A 325 28.62 32.23 -7.67
C HIS A 325 28.20 31.02 -8.52
N PRO A 326 29.15 30.32 -9.18
CA PRO A 326 28.83 29.18 -10.01
C PRO A 326 28.27 28.03 -9.17
N VAL A 327 27.26 27.34 -9.71
CA VAL A 327 26.62 26.20 -9.04
C VAL A 327 27.58 25.01 -9.01
N ASP A 328 27.68 24.34 -7.86
CA ASP A 328 28.51 23.14 -7.72
C ASP A 328 27.86 21.95 -8.45
N ALA A 329 28.37 21.63 -9.63
CA ALA A 329 27.90 20.51 -10.44
C ALA A 329 28.13 19.13 -9.78
N SER A 330 28.93 19.05 -8.72
CA SER A 330 29.14 17.81 -7.95
C SER A 330 28.01 17.51 -6.97
N LEU A 331 27.19 18.50 -6.62
CA LEU A 331 26.09 18.39 -5.68
C LEU A 331 24.75 18.29 -6.43
N PRO A 332 24.12 17.09 -6.50
CA PRO A 332 22.88 16.92 -7.26
C PRO A 332 21.72 17.77 -6.75
N LYS A 333 21.74 18.15 -5.48
CA LYS A 333 20.77 19.07 -4.88
C LYS A 333 20.80 20.43 -5.57
N GLU A 334 21.97 21.06 -5.65
CA GLU A 334 22.09 22.41 -6.19
C GLU A 334 21.82 22.44 -7.69
N VAL A 335 22.23 21.39 -8.41
CA VAL A 335 21.90 21.23 -9.83
C VAL A 335 20.37 21.12 -10.03
N ALA A 336 19.68 20.36 -9.18
CA ALA A 336 18.22 20.25 -9.25
C ALA A 336 17.53 21.59 -8.92
N GLU A 337 17.99 22.30 -7.88
CA GLU A 337 17.48 23.63 -7.51
C GLU A 337 17.67 24.64 -8.65
N LEU A 338 18.84 24.65 -9.30
CA LEU A 338 19.11 25.49 -10.47
C LEU A 338 18.17 25.16 -11.64
N CYS A 339 18.01 23.88 -11.97
CA CYS A 339 17.10 23.46 -13.05
C CYS A 339 15.64 23.85 -12.76
N LEU A 340 15.21 23.78 -11.49
CA LEU A 340 13.89 24.26 -11.06
C LEU A 340 13.70 25.75 -11.33
N PHE A 341 14.67 26.60 -10.97
CA PHE A 341 14.63 28.03 -11.27
C PHE A 341 14.65 28.35 -12.76
N LYS A 342 15.31 27.52 -13.58
CA LYS A 342 15.38 27.71 -15.04
C LYS A 342 14.16 27.23 -15.82
N GLY A 343 13.22 26.52 -15.17
CA GLY A 343 12.12 25.87 -15.88
C GLY A 343 12.51 24.58 -16.60
N ASP A 344 13.70 24.04 -16.38
CA ASP A 344 14.20 22.83 -17.05
C ASP A 344 13.74 21.56 -16.33
N VAL A 345 12.47 21.19 -16.53
CA VAL A 345 11.85 20.00 -15.91
C VAL A 345 12.62 18.72 -16.25
N ALA A 346 13.08 18.57 -17.50
CA ALA A 346 13.82 17.38 -17.92
C ALA A 346 15.17 17.28 -17.19
N GLY A 347 15.88 18.40 -17.03
CA GLY A 347 17.08 18.50 -16.22
C GLY A 347 16.88 18.16 -14.75
N VAL A 348 15.78 18.65 -14.14
CA VAL A 348 15.39 18.30 -12.76
C VAL A 348 15.23 16.79 -12.63
N LEU A 349 14.37 16.18 -13.45
CA LEU A 349 14.04 14.75 -13.34
C LEU A 349 15.26 13.86 -13.58
N LYS A 350 16.11 14.22 -14.56
CA LYS A 350 17.38 13.53 -14.82
C LYS A 350 18.33 13.59 -13.62
N THR A 351 18.40 14.74 -12.96
CA THR A 351 19.26 14.94 -11.79
C THR A 351 18.76 14.15 -10.57
N LEU A 352 17.44 14.04 -10.40
CA LEU A 352 16.83 13.35 -9.26
C LEU A 352 16.81 11.82 -9.41
N ALA A 353 16.69 11.28 -10.63
CA ALA A 353 16.49 9.84 -10.90
C ALA A 353 17.51 8.88 -10.25
N GLY A 354 18.74 9.35 -10.06
CA GLY A 354 19.82 8.63 -9.38
C GLY A 354 19.81 8.81 -7.86
N PRO A 355 20.19 9.99 -7.35
CA PRO A 355 20.45 10.24 -5.93
C PRO A 355 19.19 10.31 -5.05
N TYR A 356 18.05 10.73 -5.61
CA TYR A 356 16.78 10.94 -4.91
C TYR A 356 15.60 10.32 -5.70
N PRO A 357 15.57 8.99 -5.86
CA PRO A 357 14.61 8.33 -6.75
C PRO A 357 13.16 8.45 -6.30
N TRP A 358 12.89 8.42 -4.98
CA TRP A 358 11.55 8.71 -4.48
C TRP A 358 11.13 10.12 -4.88
N LEU A 359 12.00 11.12 -4.66
CA LEU A 359 11.68 12.52 -4.92
C LEU A 359 11.47 12.75 -6.41
N GLY A 360 12.35 12.24 -7.26
CA GLY A 360 12.22 12.35 -8.72
C GLY A 360 10.88 11.79 -9.22
N THR A 361 10.40 10.69 -8.62
CA THR A 361 9.13 10.08 -8.99
C THR A 361 7.93 10.94 -8.58
N HIS A 362 7.92 11.44 -7.35
CA HIS A 362 6.79 12.23 -6.85
C HIS A 362 6.79 13.64 -7.44
N VAL A 363 7.95 14.24 -7.70
CA VAL A 363 8.07 15.51 -8.44
C VAL A 363 7.64 15.33 -9.89
N ALA A 364 8.03 14.23 -10.57
CA ALA A 364 7.56 13.94 -11.92
C ALA A 364 6.03 13.83 -11.96
N ASP A 365 5.44 13.11 -11.01
CA ASP A 365 3.99 12.96 -10.91
C ASP A 365 3.29 14.30 -10.60
N LEU A 366 3.76 15.08 -9.63
CA LEU A 366 3.19 16.40 -9.31
C LEU A 366 3.26 17.37 -10.51
N LEU A 367 4.40 17.45 -11.19
CA LEU A 367 4.58 18.34 -12.34
C LEU A 367 3.81 17.85 -13.58
N SER A 368 3.55 16.55 -13.70
CA SER A 368 2.72 16.01 -14.79
C SER A 368 1.26 16.47 -14.71
N HIS A 369 0.72 16.62 -13.49
CA HIS A 369 -0.63 17.14 -13.24
C HIS A 369 -0.79 18.62 -13.59
N LEU A 370 0.31 19.33 -13.85
CA LEU A 370 0.30 20.71 -14.34
C LEU A 370 0.20 20.78 -15.87
N HIS A 371 0.14 19.64 -16.57
CA HIS A 371 0.11 19.53 -18.02
C HIS A 371 1.25 20.31 -18.71
N LEU A 372 2.45 20.23 -18.14
CA LEU A 372 3.64 20.86 -18.73
C LEU A 372 4.04 20.11 -20.02
N PRO A 373 4.50 20.82 -21.07
CA PRO A 373 4.87 20.20 -22.34
C PRO A 373 5.95 19.11 -22.24
N ALA A 374 6.75 19.13 -21.17
CA ALA A 374 7.77 18.12 -20.90
C ALA A 374 7.20 16.72 -20.64
N PHE A 375 5.90 16.60 -20.31
CA PHE A 375 5.22 15.33 -20.05
C PHE A 375 4.28 14.89 -21.19
N ASP A 376 4.16 15.70 -22.25
CA ASP A 376 3.41 15.30 -23.44
C ASP A 376 4.07 14.09 -24.09
N LEU A 377 3.27 13.08 -24.44
CA LEU A 377 3.76 11.90 -25.15
C LEU A 377 4.45 12.32 -26.45
N PRO A 378 5.59 11.71 -26.83
CA PRO A 378 6.18 11.94 -28.13
C PRO A 378 5.14 11.61 -29.22
N PRO A 379 5.11 12.37 -30.34
CA PRO A 379 4.18 12.09 -31.42
C PRO A 379 4.36 10.64 -31.89
N PRO A 380 3.27 9.92 -32.21
CA PRO A 380 3.36 8.53 -32.61
C PRO A 380 4.33 8.38 -33.78
N PRO A 381 5.23 7.38 -33.76
CA PRO A 381 6.13 7.14 -34.87
C PRO A 381 5.30 6.96 -36.16
N PRO A 382 5.80 7.42 -37.32
CA PRO A 382 5.11 7.23 -38.59
C PRO A 382 4.79 5.74 -38.76
N ALA A 383 3.57 5.44 -39.23
CA ALA A 383 2.97 4.09 -39.31
C ALA A 383 3.74 3.05 -40.17
N SER A 384 4.99 3.31 -40.54
CA SER A 384 5.86 2.47 -41.34
C SER A 384 7.04 1.87 -40.57
N MET A 385 7.14 2.07 -39.25
CA MET A 385 8.21 1.51 -38.42
C MET A 385 7.60 0.66 -37.32
N THR A 386 7.91 -0.64 -37.39
CA THR A 386 7.71 -1.74 -36.40
C THR A 386 6.28 -2.29 -36.25
N ASP A 387 6.07 -3.51 -36.79
CA ASP A 387 4.91 -4.41 -36.54
C ASP A 387 5.03 -5.17 -35.18
N ASP A 388 6.05 -4.89 -34.38
CA ASP A 388 6.26 -5.54 -33.08
C ASP A 388 5.43 -4.85 -31.99
N ALA A 389 4.38 -5.55 -31.51
CA ALA A 389 3.41 -5.03 -30.54
C ALA A 389 4.02 -4.61 -29.18
N ASP A 390 5.17 -5.18 -28.81
CA ASP A 390 5.87 -4.87 -27.56
C ASP A 390 6.66 -3.53 -27.64
N ASP A 391 7.23 -3.19 -28.81
CA ASP A 391 7.94 -1.91 -29.02
C ASP A 391 6.95 -0.72 -29.12
N VAL A 392 5.73 -0.97 -29.62
CA VAL A 392 4.66 0.04 -29.68
C VAL A 392 4.11 0.38 -28.28
N ALA A 393 4.11 -0.59 -27.36
CA ALA A 393 3.64 -0.38 -25.99
C ALA A 393 4.62 0.49 -25.17
N ASP A 394 5.93 0.26 -25.31
CA ASP A 394 6.96 1.04 -24.61
C ASP A 394 7.11 2.46 -25.20
N ALA A 395 6.89 2.62 -26.51
CA ALA A 395 6.86 3.92 -27.20
C ALA A 395 5.64 4.80 -26.85
N SER A 396 4.64 4.26 -26.14
CA SER A 396 3.42 4.95 -25.72
C SER A 396 3.42 5.39 -24.25
N LEU A 397 4.50 5.11 -23.50
CA LEU A 397 4.63 5.50 -22.10
C LEU A 397 5.14 6.92 -21.96
N GLY A 398 4.46 7.73 -21.15
CA GLY A 398 4.89 9.08 -20.82
C GLY A 398 6.06 9.06 -19.83
N LEU A 399 6.68 10.24 -19.67
CA LEU A 399 7.79 10.42 -18.74
C LEU A 399 7.37 10.08 -17.30
N ARG A 400 6.14 10.45 -16.93
CA ARG A 400 5.55 10.14 -15.62
C ARG A 400 5.49 8.63 -15.36
N GLU A 401 4.92 7.87 -16.28
CA GLU A 401 4.75 6.42 -16.13
C GLU A 401 6.10 5.74 -15.99
N HIS A 402 7.13 6.19 -16.72
CA HIS A 402 8.49 5.66 -16.59
C HIS A 402 9.03 5.74 -15.16
N PHE A 403 8.87 6.91 -14.51
CA PHE A 403 9.33 7.11 -13.12
C PHE A 403 8.54 6.26 -12.13
N LEU A 404 7.21 6.18 -12.26
CA LEU A 404 6.36 5.38 -11.38
C LEU A 404 6.68 3.88 -11.51
N LEU A 405 6.84 3.39 -12.74
CA LEU A 405 7.22 2.02 -13.04
C LEU A 405 8.58 1.65 -12.44
N ASP A 406 9.58 2.52 -12.57
CA ASP A 406 10.94 2.31 -12.04
C ASP A 406 10.95 2.35 -10.50
N TRP A 407 10.25 3.30 -9.88
CA TRP A 407 10.16 3.41 -8.42
C TRP A 407 9.48 2.19 -7.79
N ALA A 408 8.32 1.80 -8.31
CA ALA A 408 7.61 0.62 -7.84
C ALA A 408 8.46 -0.65 -7.96
N GLN A 409 9.21 -0.81 -9.06
CA GLN A 409 10.16 -1.91 -9.22
C GLN A 409 11.28 -1.85 -8.16
N ARG A 410 11.80 -0.67 -7.83
CA ARG A 410 12.81 -0.49 -6.77
C ARG A 410 12.25 -0.84 -5.38
N CYS A 411 11.01 -0.47 -5.08
CA CYS A 411 10.32 -0.82 -3.83
C CYS A 411 10.25 -2.34 -3.63
N VAL A 412 9.76 -3.08 -4.63
CA VAL A 412 9.64 -4.55 -4.57
C VAL A 412 11.00 -5.22 -4.47
N SER A 413 11.98 -4.71 -5.23
CA SER A 413 13.34 -5.28 -5.24
C SER A 413 14.07 -5.08 -3.91
N ALA A 414 13.76 -4.00 -3.19
CA ALA A 414 14.39 -3.67 -1.91
C ALA A 414 13.71 -4.34 -0.71
N ASP A 415 12.38 -4.36 -0.68
CA ASP A 415 11.57 -5.02 0.34
C ASP A 415 10.37 -5.72 -0.32
N PRO A 416 10.35 -7.07 -0.37
CA PRO A 416 9.21 -7.83 -0.88
C PRO A 416 7.89 -7.51 -0.16
N GLY A 417 7.91 -6.98 1.06
CA GLY A 417 6.73 -6.55 1.80
C GLY A 417 6.05 -5.28 1.28
N LEU A 418 6.69 -4.53 0.38
CA LEU A 418 6.15 -3.31 -0.26
C LEU A 418 5.38 -3.60 -1.55
N TRP A 419 5.10 -4.87 -1.86
CA TRP A 419 4.42 -5.28 -3.09
C TRP A 419 3.07 -4.60 -3.32
N ARG A 420 2.31 -4.29 -2.26
CA ARG A 420 1.01 -3.60 -2.38
C ARG A 420 1.16 -2.20 -2.96
N ILE A 421 2.03 -1.43 -2.32
CA ILE A 421 2.36 -0.07 -2.72
C ILE A 421 2.85 -0.06 -4.17
N ALA A 422 3.69 -1.02 -4.53
CA ALA A 422 4.17 -1.16 -5.91
C ALA A 422 3.06 -1.49 -6.92
N CYS A 423 2.15 -2.42 -6.58
CA CYS A 423 0.99 -2.73 -7.40
C CYS A 423 0.09 -1.50 -7.63
N GLU A 424 -0.14 -0.69 -6.59
CA GLU A 424 -0.93 0.53 -6.69
C GLU A 424 -0.22 1.60 -7.54
N TYR A 425 1.09 1.79 -7.41
CA TYR A 425 1.86 2.64 -8.33
C TYR A 425 1.79 2.16 -9.79
N TRP A 426 1.88 0.85 -10.02
CA TRP A 426 1.75 0.27 -11.36
C TRP A 426 0.34 0.40 -11.93
N SER A 427 -0.70 0.39 -11.09
CA SER A 427 -2.08 0.61 -11.52
C SER A 427 -2.27 1.95 -12.24
N ALA A 428 -1.54 2.98 -11.78
CA ALA A 428 -1.55 4.32 -12.36
C ALA A 428 -0.84 4.40 -13.73
N CYS A 429 -0.20 3.33 -14.19
CA CYS A 429 0.56 3.26 -15.45
C CYS A 429 -0.17 2.48 -16.56
N GLY A 430 -1.49 2.32 -16.46
CA GLY A 430 -2.32 1.70 -17.49
C GLY A 430 -2.01 0.21 -17.72
N ARG A 431 -1.96 -0.23 -18.99
CA ARG A 431 -1.80 -1.65 -19.36
C ARG A 431 -0.45 -2.22 -18.92
N VAL A 432 0.64 -1.52 -19.22
CA VAL A 432 2.01 -2.00 -18.92
C VAL A 432 2.21 -2.21 -17.42
N GLY A 433 1.68 -1.29 -16.59
CA GLY A 433 1.73 -1.45 -15.15
C GLY A 433 0.88 -2.63 -14.64
N ARG A 434 -0.34 -2.82 -15.17
CA ARG A 434 -1.17 -3.99 -14.85
C ARG A 434 -0.48 -5.31 -15.21
N ASP A 435 0.22 -5.38 -16.34
CA ASP A 435 0.94 -6.58 -16.74
C ASP A 435 2.12 -6.90 -15.80
N ARG A 436 2.84 -5.87 -15.31
CA ARG A 436 3.88 -6.04 -14.27
C ARG A 436 3.30 -6.47 -12.93
N ALA A 437 2.18 -5.88 -12.52
CA ALA A 437 1.47 -6.29 -11.31
C ALA A 437 1.02 -7.75 -11.39
N ARG A 438 0.47 -8.16 -12.54
CA ARG A 438 0.09 -9.55 -12.83
C ARG A 438 1.27 -10.51 -12.68
N GLU A 439 2.42 -10.19 -13.26
CA GLU A 439 3.61 -11.01 -13.15
C GLU A 439 4.12 -11.11 -11.71
N LEU A 440 4.10 -9.99 -10.96
CA LEU A 440 4.46 -9.99 -9.55
C LEU A 440 3.53 -10.89 -8.73
N VAL A 441 2.22 -10.72 -8.89
CA VAL A 441 1.19 -11.51 -8.18
C VAL A 441 1.38 -13.00 -8.43
N LYS A 442 1.70 -13.43 -9.66
CA LYS A 442 1.99 -14.84 -9.99
C LYS A 442 3.20 -15.40 -9.25
N ARG A 443 4.19 -14.56 -8.94
CA ARG A 443 5.42 -14.92 -8.24
C ARG A 443 5.29 -14.85 -6.72
N LEU A 444 4.28 -14.15 -6.20
CA LEU A 444 4.05 -14.05 -4.76
C LEU A 444 3.57 -15.39 -4.21
N GLU A 445 4.24 -15.85 -3.16
CA GLU A 445 3.79 -17.01 -2.40
C GLU A 445 2.49 -16.66 -1.67
N ILE A 446 1.48 -17.54 -1.80
CA ILE A 446 0.14 -17.37 -1.22
C ILE A 446 0.20 -17.32 0.31
N VAL A 447 1.18 -18.00 0.91
CA VAL A 447 1.44 -18.00 2.36
C VAL A 447 2.89 -17.58 2.59
N ALA A 448 3.13 -16.62 3.48
CA ALA A 448 4.50 -16.20 3.76
C ALA A 448 5.26 -17.24 4.61
N PRO A 449 6.57 -17.44 4.36
CA PRO A 449 7.39 -18.32 5.18
C PRO A 449 7.41 -17.83 6.64
N GLY A 450 7.03 -18.69 7.57
CA GLY A 450 6.94 -18.39 9.01
C GLY A 450 5.56 -17.93 9.50
N GLU A 451 4.60 -17.63 8.62
CA GLU A 451 3.20 -17.40 9.05
C GLU A 451 2.59 -18.67 9.64
N GLU A 452 3.00 -19.84 9.15
CA GLU A 452 2.58 -21.14 9.68
C GLU A 452 3.00 -21.34 11.14
N GLU A 453 4.22 -20.91 11.48
CA GLU A 453 4.78 -21.02 12.82
C GLU A 453 4.15 -19.98 13.77
N ARG A 454 3.85 -18.78 13.25
CA ARG A 454 3.10 -17.74 13.96
C ARG A 454 1.66 -18.17 14.24
N ASP A 455 0.97 -18.72 13.27
CA ASP A 455 -0.42 -19.16 13.38
C ASP A 455 -0.51 -20.36 14.33
N ALA A 456 0.45 -21.30 14.24
CA ALA A 456 0.57 -22.41 15.19
C ALA A 456 0.84 -21.92 16.63
N ARG A 457 1.66 -20.87 16.80
CA ARG A 457 1.91 -20.25 18.12
C ARG A 457 0.65 -19.57 18.66
N LEU A 458 -0.05 -18.77 17.85
CA LEU A 458 -1.28 -18.09 18.25
C LEU A 458 -2.40 -19.08 18.57
N ALA A 459 -2.50 -20.19 17.83
CA ALA A 459 -3.43 -21.28 18.13
C ALA A 459 -3.14 -21.93 19.49
N ARG A 460 -1.87 -22.18 19.83
CA ARG A 460 -1.46 -22.69 21.15
C ARG A 460 -1.81 -21.71 22.28
N GLU A 461 -1.55 -20.42 22.07
CA GLU A 461 -1.89 -19.37 23.04
C GLU A 461 -3.42 -19.24 23.24
N ARG A 462 -4.22 -19.40 22.18
CA ARG A 462 -5.71 -19.44 22.27
C ARG A 462 -6.20 -20.68 23.01
N GLU A 463 -5.63 -21.86 22.76
CA GLU A 463 -5.96 -23.08 23.52
C GLU A 463 -5.58 -22.98 24.99
N GLU A 464 -4.43 -22.38 25.32
CA GLU A 464 -4.02 -22.14 26.71
C GLU A 464 -4.96 -21.16 27.42
N LYS A 465 -5.38 -20.08 26.75
CA LYS A 465 -6.38 -19.15 27.28
C LYS A 465 -7.73 -19.84 27.51
N LYS A 466 -8.17 -20.70 26.59
CA LYS A 466 -9.43 -21.46 26.72
C LYS A 466 -9.36 -22.47 27.87
N LYS A 467 -8.19 -23.10 28.09
CA LYS A 467 -7.96 -24.00 29.24
C LYS A 467 -7.91 -23.26 30.58
N LYS A 468 -7.35 -22.05 30.62
CA LYS A 468 -7.36 -21.20 31.84
C LYS A 468 -8.76 -20.69 32.19
N ALA A 469 -9.56 -20.32 31.19
CA ALA A 469 -10.94 -19.86 31.41
C ALA A 469 -11.90 -20.98 31.87
N GLY A 470 -11.60 -22.24 31.56
CA GLY A 470 -12.40 -23.40 32.00
C GLY A 470 -12.05 -23.95 33.39
N GLY A 471 -11.10 -23.34 34.10
CA GLY A 471 -10.61 -23.82 35.41
C GLY A 471 -11.19 -23.12 36.64
N GLU A 472 -11.93 -22.02 36.48
CA GLU A 472 -12.48 -21.24 37.60
C GLU A 472 -14.01 -21.13 37.49
N GLY A 473 -14.68 -22.19 37.95
CA GLY A 473 -15.99 -22.10 38.60
C GLY A 473 -15.83 -22.87 39.92
N MET A 474 -16.36 -22.47 41.07
CA MET A 474 -17.56 -21.71 41.37
C MET A 474 -17.56 -21.62 42.91
N ASP A 475 -17.77 -20.45 43.51
CA ASP A 475 -18.47 -20.34 44.81
C ASP A 475 -18.63 -18.88 45.26
N VAL A 476 -19.88 -18.56 45.61
CA VAL A 476 -20.38 -17.65 46.65
C VAL A 476 -21.59 -16.85 46.12
N GLU A 477 -22.77 -17.25 46.59
CA GLU A 477 -24.02 -16.50 46.53
C GLU A 477 -23.89 -15.16 47.31
N GLY A 478 -24.37 -14.07 46.70
CA GLY A 478 -24.54 -12.78 47.35
C GLY A 478 -25.32 -11.81 46.44
N PRO A 479 -26.24 -10.98 46.97
CA PRO A 479 -27.36 -10.44 46.21
C PRO A 479 -26.97 -9.27 45.31
N THR A 480 -27.67 -9.19 44.18
CA THR A 480 -27.60 -8.16 43.15
C THR A 480 -27.79 -6.73 43.68
N PRO A 481 -27.07 -5.75 43.11
CA PRO A 481 -27.62 -4.42 42.83
C PRO A 481 -27.88 -4.25 41.33
N VAL A 482 -28.99 -3.56 41.07
CA VAL A 482 -29.59 -3.24 39.78
C VAL A 482 -28.88 -2.06 39.13
N GLU A 483 -28.33 -2.23 37.92
CA GLU A 483 -28.20 -1.25 36.83
C GLU A 483 -28.08 -2.08 35.54
N GLY A 484 -28.78 -1.90 34.42
CA GLY A 484 -29.48 -0.73 33.90
C GLY A 484 -29.01 -0.40 32.47
N ASN A 485 -29.06 -1.35 31.52
CA ASN A 485 -29.37 -1.14 30.08
C ASN A 485 -29.04 -2.41 29.26
N ALA A 486 -30.07 -3.16 28.93
CA ALA A 486 -30.02 -4.15 27.86
C ALA A 486 -30.27 -3.43 26.54
N ALA A 487 -29.21 -3.17 25.77
CA ALA A 487 -29.32 -3.06 24.33
C ALA A 487 -28.97 -4.44 23.77
N ALA A 488 -29.97 -5.09 23.18
CA ALA A 488 -29.77 -6.25 22.33
C ALA A 488 -28.79 -5.85 21.21
N ALA A 489 -27.58 -6.38 21.26
CA ALA A 489 -26.67 -6.32 20.14
C ALA A 489 -27.14 -7.38 19.14
N ASP A 490 -27.57 -6.91 17.97
CA ASP A 490 -27.79 -7.73 16.80
C ASP A 490 -26.55 -8.61 16.54
N ASP A 491 -26.72 -9.92 16.65
CA ASP A 491 -25.80 -10.92 16.11
C ASP A 491 -25.82 -10.82 14.57
N ALA A 492 -25.17 -9.80 14.04
CA ALA A 492 -24.81 -9.73 12.63
C ALA A 492 -23.58 -10.61 12.41
N ASP A 493 -23.60 -11.38 11.31
CA ASP A 493 -22.56 -12.29 10.81
C ASP A 493 -21.17 -11.63 10.64
N ASP A 494 -20.49 -11.30 11.74
CA ASP A 494 -19.07 -10.99 11.72
C ASP A 494 -18.31 -12.31 11.72
N ILE A 495 -17.97 -12.77 10.51
CA ILE A 495 -16.90 -13.73 10.29
C ILE A 495 -15.66 -13.13 10.95
N VAL A 496 -15.29 -13.65 12.12
CA VAL A 496 -14.04 -13.33 12.79
C VAL A 496 -12.90 -13.56 11.81
N LEU A 497 -12.32 -12.47 11.31
CA LEU A 497 -11.19 -12.48 10.39
C LEU A 497 -10.09 -13.39 10.97
N PRO A 498 -9.62 -14.40 10.24
CA PRO A 498 -8.56 -15.27 10.75
C PRO A 498 -7.25 -14.47 10.84
N ASP A 499 -6.73 -14.29 12.05
CA ASP A 499 -5.32 -13.94 12.26
C ASP A 499 -4.47 -15.01 11.56
N GLY A 500 -3.69 -14.63 10.54
CA GLY A 500 -2.76 -15.53 9.87
C GLY A 500 -2.75 -15.50 8.34
N ALA A 501 -2.39 -16.63 7.72
CA ALA A 501 -2.26 -16.80 6.27
C ALA A 501 -3.49 -16.32 5.46
N GLY A 502 -4.69 -16.33 6.05
CA GLY A 502 -5.92 -15.80 5.41
C GLY A 502 -5.85 -14.31 5.13
N ARG A 503 -5.21 -13.52 6.00
CA ARG A 503 -5.06 -12.08 5.84
C ARG A 503 -4.29 -11.72 4.57
N ARG A 504 -3.18 -12.42 4.30
CA ARG A 504 -2.35 -12.17 3.09
C ARG A 504 -3.12 -12.49 1.82
N VAL A 505 -3.91 -13.57 1.84
CA VAL A 505 -4.75 -13.96 0.70
C VAL A 505 -5.86 -12.96 0.49
N ASP A 506 -6.60 -12.55 1.52
CA ASP A 506 -7.63 -11.53 1.40
C ASP A 506 -7.05 -10.19 0.88
N GLU A 507 -5.83 -9.83 1.32
CA GLU A 507 -5.13 -8.66 0.82
C GLU A 507 -4.68 -8.81 -0.65
N LEU A 508 -4.24 -10.01 -1.09
CA LEU A 508 -3.95 -10.29 -2.50
C LEU A 508 -5.23 -10.21 -3.35
N LEU A 509 -6.34 -10.75 -2.86
CA LEU A 509 -7.62 -10.73 -3.54
C LEU A 509 -8.16 -9.29 -3.67
N LEU A 510 -7.97 -8.46 -2.65
CA LEU A 510 -8.33 -7.04 -2.69
C LEU A 510 -7.51 -6.28 -3.76
N VAL A 511 -6.22 -6.57 -3.87
CA VAL A 511 -5.37 -5.96 -4.91
C VAL A 511 -5.74 -6.48 -6.30
N CYS A 512 -6.06 -7.77 -6.44
CA CYS A 512 -6.50 -8.32 -7.72
C CYS A 512 -7.84 -7.70 -8.16
N SER A 513 -8.77 -7.44 -7.22
CA SER A 513 -10.04 -6.79 -7.56
C SER A 513 -9.86 -5.32 -7.91
N SER A 514 -8.95 -4.59 -7.23
CA SER A 514 -8.69 -3.18 -7.55
C SER A 514 -7.99 -3.00 -8.90
N LEU A 515 -7.21 -4.00 -9.33
CA LEU A 515 -6.46 -3.99 -10.60
C LEU A 515 -7.18 -4.63 -11.79
N ASP A 516 -8.40 -5.12 -11.58
CA ASP A 516 -9.19 -5.83 -12.60
C ASP A 516 -8.47 -7.09 -13.14
N LEU A 517 -7.85 -7.86 -12.22
CA LEU A 517 -7.12 -9.11 -12.49
C LEU A 517 -7.98 -10.33 -12.12
N GLU A 518 -9.09 -10.53 -12.85
CA GLU A 518 -10.07 -11.60 -12.57
C GLU A 518 -9.48 -13.01 -12.67
N ASP A 519 -8.68 -13.29 -13.70
CA ASP A 519 -8.07 -14.61 -13.91
C ASP A 519 -7.15 -15.01 -12.76
N GLU A 520 -6.31 -14.07 -12.32
CA GLU A 520 -5.43 -14.26 -11.16
C GLU A 520 -6.21 -14.37 -9.85
N PHE A 521 -7.31 -13.62 -9.70
CA PHE A 521 -8.21 -13.74 -8.54
C PHE A 521 -8.76 -15.17 -8.40
N PHE A 522 -9.25 -15.76 -9.50
CA PHE A 522 -9.77 -17.13 -9.48
C PHE A 522 -8.67 -18.17 -9.21
N ASP A 523 -7.49 -18.01 -9.81
CA ASP A 523 -6.35 -18.90 -9.61
C ASP A 523 -5.83 -18.86 -8.15
N ILE A 524 -5.72 -17.68 -7.54
CA ILE A 524 -5.34 -17.54 -6.11
C ILE A 524 -6.37 -18.21 -5.21
N CYS A 525 -7.67 -17.96 -5.42
CA CYS A 525 -8.73 -18.61 -4.67
C CYS A 525 -8.67 -20.14 -4.81
N GLY A 526 -8.43 -20.62 -6.03
CA GLY A 526 -8.30 -22.04 -6.34
C GLY A 526 -7.15 -22.72 -5.60
N ARG A 527 -5.94 -22.14 -5.68
CA ARG A 527 -4.74 -22.67 -5.00
C ARG A 527 -4.84 -22.60 -3.48
N TYR A 528 -5.44 -21.53 -2.94
CA TYR A 528 -5.63 -21.40 -1.49
C TYR A 528 -6.67 -22.40 -0.96
N ALA A 529 -7.72 -22.68 -1.74
CA ALA A 529 -8.66 -23.75 -1.40
C ALA A 529 -7.97 -25.12 -1.30
N ASP A 530 -7.06 -25.45 -2.23
CA ASP A 530 -6.29 -26.71 -2.18
C ASP A 530 -5.40 -26.80 -0.94
N TYR A 531 -4.73 -25.69 -0.61
CA TYR A 531 -3.92 -25.57 0.61
C TYR A 531 -4.74 -25.80 1.90
N LEU A 532 -5.97 -25.28 1.95
CA LEU A 532 -6.87 -25.48 3.09
C LEU A 532 -7.41 -26.91 3.17
N VAL A 533 -7.65 -27.55 2.01
CA VAL A 533 -8.08 -28.95 1.92
C VAL A 533 -7.04 -29.89 2.52
N GLU A 534 -5.75 -29.71 2.20
CA GLU A 534 -4.65 -30.53 2.74
C GLU A 534 -4.58 -30.49 4.28
N ARG A 535 -5.14 -29.44 4.88
CA ARG A 535 -5.17 -29.21 6.34
C ARG A 535 -6.48 -29.56 7.00
N LYS A 536 -7.43 -30.16 6.28
CA LYS A 536 -8.79 -30.49 6.75
C LYS A 536 -9.60 -29.28 7.24
N ARG A 537 -9.27 -28.05 6.80
CA ARG A 537 -10.06 -26.84 7.08
C ARG A 537 -11.15 -26.67 6.02
N TYR A 538 -12.08 -27.62 5.98
CA TYR A 538 -13.04 -27.72 4.88
C TYR A 538 -14.01 -26.54 4.78
N GLY A 539 -14.44 -25.96 5.92
CA GLY A 539 -15.33 -24.80 5.95
C GLY A 539 -14.82 -23.60 5.15
N GLU A 540 -13.58 -23.20 5.43
CA GLU A 540 -12.91 -22.12 4.73
C GLU A 540 -12.55 -22.50 3.30
N ALA A 541 -12.11 -23.74 3.06
CA ALA A 541 -11.79 -24.22 1.72
C ALA A 541 -12.98 -24.12 0.77
N VAL A 542 -14.19 -24.45 1.22
CA VAL A 542 -15.42 -24.30 0.43
C VAL A 542 -15.69 -22.83 0.10
N ALA A 543 -15.51 -21.91 1.05
CA ALA A 543 -15.72 -20.49 0.79
C ALA A 543 -14.81 -19.96 -0.34
N TYR A 544 -13.53 -20.33 -0.34
CA TYR A 544 -12.59 -19.96 -1.40
C TYR A 544 -12.83 -20.72 -2.71
N ALA A 545 -13.26 -21.99 -2.67
CA ALA A 545 -13.62 -22.74 -3.88
C ALA A 545 -14.86 -22.17 -4.59
N VAL A 546 -15.84 -21.68 -3.83
CA VAL A 546 -17.01 -20.96 -4.38
C VAL A 546 -16.60 -19.63 -4.99
N ARG A 547 -15.71 -18.86 -4.32
CA ARG A 547 -15.13 -17.63 -4.87
C ARG A 547 -14.36 -17.87 -6.18
N ALA A 548 -13.66 -19.00 -6.27
CA ALA A 548 -12.97 -19.44 -7.49
C ALA A 548 -13.93 -19.87 -8.62
N GLY A 549 -15.23 -20.03 -8.36
CA GLY A 549 -16.20 -20.56 -9.32
C GLY A 549 -16.04 -22.06 -9.61
N ASP A 550 -15.28 -22.79 -8.80
CA ASP A 550 -14.98 -24.22 -9.03
C ASP A 550 -15.96 -25.13 -8.28
N GLY A 551 -17.09 -25.43 -8.93
CA GLY A 551 -18.12 -26.34 -8.40
C GLY A 551 -17.63 -27.78 -8.21
N THR A 552 -16.67 -28.22 -9.02
CA THR A 552 -16.13 -29.59 -8.91
C THR A 552 -15.33 -29.75 -7.62
N LYS A 553 -14.53 -28.73 -7.28
CA LYS A 553 -13.80 -28.68 -6.00
C LYS A 553 -14.74 -28.60 -4.82
N VAL A 554 -15.81 -27.80 -4.89
CA VAL A 554 -16.85 -27.76 -3.85
C VAL A 554 -17.46 -29.15 -3.62
N ALA A 555 -17.83 -29.86 -4.68
CA ALA A 555 -18.36 -31.22 -4.57
C ALA A 555 -17.34 -32.22 -4.00
N ARG A 556 -16.06 -32.10 -4.37
CA ARG A 556 -14.98 -32.93 -3.82
C ARG A 556 -14.80 -32.68 -2.33
N ILE A 557 -14.86 -31.41 -1.89
CA ILE A 557 -14.80 -31.06 -0.46
C ILE A 557 -16.01 -31.62 0.29
N ALA A 558 -17.21 -31.53 -0.27
CA ALA A 558 -18.40 -32.14 0.32
C ALA A 558 -18.26 -33.66 0.49
N GLU A 559 -17.69 -34.36 -0.51
CA GLU A 559 -17.40 -35.79 -0.41
C GLU A 559 -16.35 -36.08 0.69
N MET A 560 -15.28 -35.30 0.79
CA MET A 560 -14.25 -35.45 1.83
C MET A 560 -14.78 -35.21 3.26
N ILE A 561 -15.66 -34.20 3.45
CA ILE A 561 -16.34 -33.98 4.73
C ILE A 561 -17.18 -35.21 5.08
N GLY A 562 -17.87 -35.76 4.10
CA GLY A 562 -18.63 -36.99 4.28
C GLY A 562 -17.76 -38.19 4.66
N GLU A 563 -16.64 -38.40 3.98
CA GLU A 563 -15.72 -39.50 4.30
C GLU A 563 -15.15 -39.39 5.73
N GLU A 564 -14.99 -38.19 6.28
CA GLU A 564 -14.55 -37.99 7.67
C GLU A 564 -15.56 -38.55 8.69
N TYR A 565 -16.86 -38.63 8.36
CA TYR A 565 -17.86 -39.34 9.18
C TYR A 565 -17.52 -40.83 9.32
N VAL A 566 -17.03 -41.43 8.24
CA VAL A 566 -16.69 -42.86 8.18
C VAL A 566 -15.39 -43.17 8.91
N VAL A 567 -14.40 -42.27 8.79
CA VAL A 567 -13.05 -42.49 9.30
C VAL A 567 -12.91 -42.05 10.76
N SER A 568 -13.47 -40.88 11.11
CA SER A 568 -13.26 -40.22 12.40
C SER A 568 -14.52 -40.16 13.26
N GLY A 569 -15.66 -40.61 12.72
CA GLY A 569 -16.93 -40.70 13.44
C GLY A 569 -17.78 -39.42 13.41
N GLN A 570 -18.92 -39.49 14.11
CA GLN A 570 -19.99 -38.48 14.08
C GLN A 570 -19.55 -37.10 14.60
N GLU A 571 -18.76 -37.03 15.67
CA GLU A 571 -18.35 -35.76 16.29
C GLU A 571 -17.43 -34.93 15.38
N ALA A 572 -16.50 -35.60 14.68
CA ALA A 572 -15.60 -34.96 13.73
C ALA A 572 -16.38 -34.41 12.53
N PHE A 573 -17.35 -35.18 12.03
CA PHE A 573 -18.24 -34.76 10.94
C PHE A 573 -19.04 -33.51 11.30
N VAL A 574 -19.72 -33.49 12.46
CA VAL A 574 -20.52 -32.34 12.92
C VAL A 574 -19.64 -31.09 13.00
N LYS A 575 -18.45 -31.21 13.58
CA LYS A 575 -17.47 -30.10 13.68
C LYS A 575 -17.08 -29.54 12.31
N HIS A 576 -16.89 -30.39 11.30
CA HIS A 576 -16.54 -29.95 9.95
C HIS A 576 -17.74 -29.33 9.22
N VAL A 577 -18.95 -29.85 9.40
CA VAL A 577 -20.17 -29.29 8.81
C VAL A 577 -20.52 -27.94 9.45
N ASP A 578 -20.32 -27.77 10.76
CA ASP A 578 -20.53 -26.50 11.46
C ASP A 578 -19.53 -25.42 11.07
N SER A 579 -18.37 -25.82 10.52
CA SER A 579 -17.41 -24.86 9.97
C SER A 579 -17.81 -24.27 8.60
N LEU A 580 -18.85 -24.81 7.96
CA LEU A 580 -19.30 -24.33 6.64
C LEU A 580 -20.07 -23.00 6.76
N PRO A 581 -19.87 -22.04 5.83
CA PRO A 581 -20.61 -20.78 5.84
C PRO A 581 -22.13 -21.00 5.72
N THR A 582 -22.90 -20.44 6.64
CA THR A 582 -24.37 -20.55 6.72
C THR A 582 -25.08 -20.07 5.44
N SER A 583 -24.52 -19.06 4.76
CA SER A 583 -25.02 -18.54 3.48
C SER A 583 -25.01 -19.57 2.35
N LEU A 584 -24.13 -20.58 2.42
CA LEU A 584 -24.05 -21.67 1.43
C LEU A 584 -24.98 -22.84 1.79
N LEU A 585 -25.38 -22.94 3.07
CA LEU A 585 -26.24 -24.01 3.58
C LEU A 585 -27.73 -23.70 3.38
N ARG A 586 -28.09 -22.41 3.31
CA ARG A 586 -29.44 -21.93 3.02
C ARG A 586 -29.40 -21.02 1.78
N PRO A 587 -29.42 -21.57 0.56
CA PRO A 587 -29.64 -20.74 -0.62
C PRO A 587 -31.00 -20.06 -0.45
N SER A 588 -31.00 -18.73 -0.40
CA SER A 588 -32.21 -17.92 -0.26
C SER A 588 -33.20 -18.30 -1.36
N SER A 589 -34.38 -18.80 -0.98
CA SER A 589 -35.54 -18.90 -1.86
C SER A 589 -36.16 -17.53 -2.18
N SER A 590 -35.49 -16.44 -1.79
CA SER A 590 -36.02 -15.08 -1.79
C SER A 590 -35.64 -14.25 -3.03
N ASP A 591 -34.71 -14.70 -3.87
CA ASP A 591 -34.21 -13.90 -5.00
C ASP A 591 -34.96 -14.12 -6.33
N LEU A 592 -36.08 -14.86 -6.33
CA LEU A 592 -36.92 -15.07 -7.51
C LEU A 592 -37.99 -13.99 -7.73
N ASN A 593 -38.04 -12.95 -6.89
CA ASN A 593 -39.13 -11.97 -6.91
C ASN A 593 -38.67 -10.52 -6.66
N GLU A 594 -37.70 -10.03 -7.43
CA GLU A 594 -37.60 -8.60 -7.73
C GLU A 594 -37.35 -8.38 -9.23
N PRO A 595 -38.27 -7.73 -9.96
CA PRO A 595 -37.96 -7.22 -11.28
C PRO A 595 -37.01 -6.02 -11.14
N SER A 596 -35.95 -6.06 -11.95
CA SER A 596 -35.03 -4.97 -12.28
C SER A 596 -35.60 -3.56 -12.04
N ALA A 597 -35.22 -2.95 -10.93
CA ALA A 597 -35.35 -1.52 -10.70
C ALA A 597 -34.03 -0.99 -10.14
N ALA A 598 -33.13 -0.63 -11.05
CA ALA A 598 -31.93 0.11 -10.70
C ALA A 598 -32.33 1.50 -10.18
N SER A 599 -31.92 1.81 -8.96
CA SER A 599 -31.80 3.18 -8.44
C SER A 599 -30.46 3.26 -7.70
N PRO A 600 -29.53 4.14 -8.11
CA PRO A 600 -28.23 4.26 -7.49
C PRO A 600 -28.34 5.28 -6.35
N SER A 601 -28.73 4.83 -5.17
CA SER A 601 -28.71 5.70 -3.99
C SER A 601 -28.47 4.91 -2.71
N SER A 602 -27.25 4.39 -2.56
CA SER A 602 -26.58 4.29 -1.27
C SER A 602 -25.08 4.21 -1.50
N SER A 603 -24.39 5.20 -0.96
CA SER A 603 -22.93 5.31 -0.91
C SER A 603 -22.31 4.07 -0.23
N PRO A 604 -21.23 3.49 -0.77
CA PRO A 604 -20.53 2.41 -0.09
C PRO A 604 -19.74 2.96 1.11
N SER A 605 -20.13 2.56 2.32
CA SER A 605 -19.30 2.77 3.51
C SER A 605 -18.04 1.91 3.43
N PRO A 606 -16.84 2.43 3.79
CA PRO A 606 -15.56 1.80 3.53
C PRO A 606 -15.15 0.89 4.69
N THR A 607 -15.85 -0.23 4.87
CA THR A 607 -15.41 -1.28 5.80
C THR A 607 -15.59 -2.65 5.16
N ASN A 608 -14.46 -3.29 4.83
CA ASN A 608 -14.25 -4.64 4.27
C ASN A 608 -14.60 -4.85 2.77
N GLY A 609 -13.62 -4.58 1.91
CA GLY A 609 -13.68 -4.58 0.44
C GLY A 609 -13.65 -5.95 -0.26
N LEU A 610 -14.30 -6.98 0.29
CA LEU A 610 -14.58 -8.22 -0.48
C LEU A 610 -16.08 -8.34 -0.67
N VAL A 611 -16.51 -8.63 -1.90
CA VAL A 611 -17.93 -8.88 -2.21
C VAL A 611 -18.41 -10.00 -1.29
N PRO A 612 -19.47 -9.80 -0.49
CA PRO A 612 -20.05 -10.85 0.35
C PRO A 612 -20.35 -12.08 -0.50
N LEU A 613 -20.14 -13.28 0.04
CA LEU A 613 -20.34 -14.53 -0.71
C LEU A 613 -21.71 -14.56 -1.41
N SER A 614 -22.76 -14.05 -0.75
CA SER A 614 -24.13 -13.93 -1.25
C SER A 614 -24.31 -13.08 -2.51
N ARG A 615 -23.38 -12.16 -2.80
CA ARG A 615 -23.42 -11.26 -3.96
C ARG A 615 -22.49 -11.68 -5.10
N LEU A 616 -21.81 -12.82 -4.99
CA LEU A 616 -20.91 -13.30 -6.04
C LEU A 616 -21.72 -13.77 -7.26
N PRO A 617 -21.36 -13.32 -8.49
CA PRO A 617 -21.95 -13.81 -9.74
C PRO A 617 -21.87 -15.34 -9.88
N SER A 618 -20.90 -15.97 -9.22
CA SER A 618 -20.70 -17.42 -9.22
C SER A 618 -21.88 -18.17 -8.57
N LEU A 619 -22.54 -17.61 -7.56
CA LEU A 619 -23.68 -18.25 -6.89
C LEU A 619 -24.98 -18.21 -7.71
N THR A 620 -25.10 -17.27 -8.65
CA THR A 620 -26.25 -17.17 -9.56
C THR A 620 -26.06 -18.02 -10.82
N SER A 621 -24.85 -18.55 -11.04
CA SER A 621 -24.56 -19.47 -12.14
C SER A 621 -25.22 -20.84 -11.91
N ASP A 622 -26.09 -21.24 -12.85
CA ASP A 622 -26.75 -22.55 -12.87
C ASP A 622 -25.76 -23.74 -12.75
N ALA A 623 -24.48 -23.52 -13.06
CA ALA A 623 -23.42 -24.51 -12.97
C ALA A 623 -23.07 -24.94 -11.53
N LEU A 624 -23.23 -24.07 -10.51
CA LEU A 624 -22.86 -24.40 -9.12
C LEU A 624 -24.00 -25.02 -8.31
N ARG A 625 -25.26 -24.83 -8.73
CA ARG A 625 -26.46 -25.31 -8.02
C ARG A 625 -26.44 -26.82 -7.69
N PRO A 626 -26.00 -27.73 -8.59
CA PRO A 626 -25.91 -29.17 -8.28
C PRO A 626 -24.83 -29.53 -7.25
N HIS A 627 -23.83 -28.65 -7.07
CA HIS A 627 -22.74 -28.85 -6.13
C HIS A 627 -23.11 -28.30 -4.74
N LEU A 628 -23.88 -27.21 -4.69
CA LEU A 628 -24.44 -26.65 -3.44
C LEU A 628 -25.48 -27.58 -2.78
N SER A 629 -26.25 -28.35 -3.56
CA SER A 629 -27.21 -29.32 -3.00
C SER A 629 -26.52 -30.43 -2.18
N ARG A 630 -25.27 -30.79 -2.52
CA ARG A 630 -24.47 -31.74 -1.76
C ARG A 630 -24.05 -31.18 -0.40
N LEU A 631 -23.74 -29.88 -0.31
CA LEU A 631 -23.47 -29.22 0.96
C LEU A 631 -24.73 -29.10 1.82
N ALA A 632 -25.87 -28.79 1.19
CA ALA A 632 -27.17 -28.73 1.86
C ALA A 632 -27.56 -30.10 2.46
N PHE A 633 -27.25 -31.20 1.78
CA PHE A 633 -27.40 -32.56 2.32
C PHE A 633 -26.62 -32.72 3.63
N LEU A 634 -25.33 -32.38 3.65
CA LEU A 634 -24.48 -32.54 4.84
C LEU A 634 -25.00 -31.74 6.04
N ALA A 635 -25.44 -30.50 5.80
CA ALA A 635 -26.02 -29.66 6.85
C ALA A 635 -27.33 -30.23 7.41
N ARG A 636 -28.24 -30.69 6.55
CA ARG A 636 -29.50 -31.30 7.01
C ARG A 636 -29.28 -32.63 7.72
N TYR A 637 -28.27 -33.40 7.29
CA TYR A 637 -27.91 -34.64 7.97
C TYR A 637 -27.26 -34.37 9.35
N ARG A 638 -26.47 -33.30 9.50
CA ARG A 638 -26.05 -32.82 10.82
C ARG A 638 -27.25 -32.40 11.68
N ASP A 639 -28.21 -31.67 11.12
CA ASP A 639 -29.42 -31.26 11.87
C ASP A 639 -30.20 -32.48 12.38
N PHE A 640 -30.29 -33.53 11.57
CA PHE A 640 -30.83 -34.84 11.99
C PHE A 640 -30.07 -35.42 13.19
N LEU A 641 -28.74 -35.46 13.14
CA LEU A 641 -27.91 -35.98 14.22
C LEU A 641 -28.06 -35.15 15.51
N ALA A 642 -28.21 -33.83 15.39
CA ALA A 642 -28.45 -32.93 16.53
C ALA A 642 -29.83 -33.17 17.18
N LEU A 643 -30.89 -33.30 16.36
CA LEU A 643 -32.24 -33.63 16.84
C LEU A 643 -32.29 -35.01 17.51
N TYR A 644 -31.56 -35.99 16.95
CA TYR A 644 -31.43 -37.32 17.52
C TYR A 644 -30.73 -37.29 18.90
N ALA A 645 -29.63 -36.54 19.03
CA ALA A 645 -28.92 -36.36 20.29
C ALA A 645 -29.75 -35.60 21.35
N ALA A 646 -30.57 -34.63 20.93
CA ALA A 646 -31.48 -33.89 21.80
C ALA A 646 -32.69 -34.70 22.28
N GLY A 647 -32.89 -35.92 21.77
CA GLY A 647 -34.03 -36.78 22.12
C GLY A 647 -35.33 -36.42 21.39
N ALA A 648 -35.30 -35.47 20.45
CA ALA A 648 -36.43 -35.08 19.59
C ALA A 648 -36.62 -36.11 18.46
N ARG A 649 -36.92 -37.36 18.84
CA ARG A 649 -36.92 -38.51 17.90
C ARG A 649 -37.94 -38.40 16.77
N ARG A 650 -39.08 -37.74 17.01
CA ARG A 650 -40.12 -37.54 15.98
C ARG A 650 -39.64 -36.64 14.84
N GLU A 651 -39.12 -35.46 15.18
CA GLU A 651 -38.60 -34.50 14.21
C GLU A 651 -37.37 -35.06 13.47
N ALA A 652 -36.52 -35.82 14.17
CA ALA A 652 -35.39 -36.52 13.56
C ALA A 652 -35.84 -37.57 12.52
N ALA A 653 -36.88 -38.36 12.83
CA ALA A 653 -37.41 -39.36 11.91
C ALA A 653 -38.03 -38.73 10.66
N GLU A 654 -38.84 -37.68 10.81
CA GLU A 654 -39.43 -36.91 9.70
C GLU A 654 -38.33 -36.33 8.79
N LEU A 655 -37.26 -35.76 9.37
CA LEU A 655 -36.15 -35.18 8.60
C LEU A 655 -35.32 -36.24 7.86
N LEU A 656 -35.03 -37.39 8.48
CA LEU A 656 -34.25 -38.46 7.85
C LEU A 656 -35.00 -39.08 6.65
N VAL A 657 -36.30 -39.34 6.81
CA VAL A 657 -37.17 -39.84 5.74
C VAL A 657 -37.26 -38.81 4.62
N LEU A 658 -37.40 -37.52 4.95
CA LEU A 658 -37.40 -36.44 3.96
C LEU A 658 -36.10 -36.41 3.15
N LEU A 659 -34.93 -36.60 3.80
CA LEU A 659 -33.64 -36.60 3.10
C LEU A 659 -33.48 -37.77 2.11
N LEU A 660 -33.98 -38.95 2.48
CA LEU A 660 -33.94 -40.15 1.64
C LEU A 660 -34.95 -40.09 0.47
N THR A 661 -36.13 -39.50 0.68
CA THR A 661 -37.20 -39.45 -0.33
C THR A 661 -37.10 -38.26 -1.28
N SER A 662 -36.54 -37.13 -0.84
CA SER A 662 -36.44 -35.89 -1.63
C SER A 662 -35.36 -35.91 -2.73
N GLY A 663 -34.54 -36.96 -2.82
CA GLY A 663 -33.46 -37.07 -3.79
C GLY A 663 -32.26 -36.16 -3.52
N VAL A 664 -32.24 -35.48 -2.37
CA VAL A 664 -31.14 -34.60 -1.93
C VAL A 664 -29.94 -35.42 -1.44
N ALA A 665 -30.18 -36.58 -0.83
CA ALA A 665 -29.13 -37.47 -0.34
C ALA A 665 -28.40 -38.19 -1.49
N PRO A 666 -27.05 -38.10 -1.58
CA PRO A 666 -26.26 -38.87 -2.54
C PRO A 666 -26.49 -40.39 -2.36
N LYS A 667 -26.60 -41.14 -3.46
CA LYS A 667 -26.84 -42.60 -3.41
C LYS A 667 -25.80 -43.35 -2.57
N LYS A 668 -24.54 -42.90 -2.61
CA LYS A 668 -23.42 -43.38 -1.75
C LYS A 668 -23.76 -43.40 -0.25
N TRP A 669 -24.65 -42.53 0.21
CA TRP A 669 -24.97 -42.37 1.63
C TRP A 669 -26.19 -43.14 2.10
N TRP A 670 -27.00 -43.66 1.18
CA TRP A 670 -28.27 -44.30 1.49
C TRP A 670 -28.13 -45.48 2.46
N ALA A 671 -27.10 -46.31 2.30
CA ALA A 671 -26.87 -47.46 3.18
C ALA A 671 -26.55 -47.05 4.62
N VAL A 672 -25.81 -45.96 4.82
CA VAL A 672 -25.46 -45.44 6.15
C VAL A 672 -26.68 -44.83 6.82
N MET A 673 -27.42 -44.00 6.09
CA MET A 673 -28.66 -43.38 6.60
C MET A 673 -29.73 -44.42 6.94
N LEU A 674 -29.84 -45.50 6.15
CA LEU A 674 -30.74 -46.60 6.43
C LEU A 674 -30.33 -47.38 7.69
N LEU A 675 -29.04 -47.51 7.97
CA LEU A 675 -28.55 -48.07 9.22
C LEU A 675 -28.90 -47.15 10.40
N ASP A 676 -28.72 -45.84 10.25
CA ASP A 676 -29.06 -44.84 11.28
C ASP A 676 -30.58 -44.70 11.52
N ALA A 677 -31.41 -45.15 10.58
CA ALA A 677 -32.86 -45.21 10.74
C ALA A 677 -33.31 -46.37 11.66
N VAL A 678 -32.50 -47.43 11.82
CA VAL A 678 -32.87 -48.64 12.58
C VAL A 678 -33.30 -48.32 14.03
N PRO A 679 -32.55 -47.53 14.81
CA PRO A 679 -32.97 -47.20 16.18
C PRO A 679 -34.28 -46.42 16.24
N LEU A 680 -34.61 -45.63 15.21
CA LEU A 680 -35.86 -44.86 15.16
C LEU A 680 -37.06 -45.74 14.83
N LEU A 681 -36.87 -46.75 13.97
CA LEU A 681 -37.89 -47.73 13.61
C LEU A 681 -38.24 -48.69 14.77
N GLU A 682 -37.33 -48.88 15.73
CA GLU A 682 -37.53 -49.78 16.87
C GLU A 682 -38.09 -49.09 18.13
N THR A 683 -38.38 -47.79 18.05
CA THR A 683 -38.93 -47.02 19.19
C THR A 683 -40.45 -47.11 19.31
N ASN A 684 -40.94 -47.14 20.55
CA ASN A 684 -42.35 -47.01 20.91
C ASN A 684 -42.55 -45.63 21.56
N PRO A 685 -43.46 -44.74 21.10
CA PRO A 685 -44.47 -44.89 20.05
C PRO A 685 -43.91 -44.87 18.62
N VAL A 686 -44.68 -45.40 17.66
CA VAL A 686 -44.36 -45.40 16.22
C VAL A 686 -44.13 -43.97 15.72
N LEU A 687 -42.93 -43.71 15.18
CA LEU A 687 -42.51 -42.38 14.71
C LEU A 687 -42.58 -42.21 13.19
N VAL A 688 -42.52 -43.31 12.44
CA VAL A 688 -42.53 -43.34 10.97
C VAL A 688 -43.84 -43.97 10.50
N SER A 689 -44.53 -43.33 9.56
CA SER A 689 -45.81 -43.79 9.02
C SER A 689 -45.68 -45.02 8.12
N LEU A 690 -46.80 -45.69 7.88
CA LEU A 690 -46.86 -46.84 6.96
C LEU A 690 -46.34 -46.48 5.55
N ALA A 691 -46.77 -45.32 5.03
CA ALA A 691 -46.39 -44.84 3.70
C ALA A 691 -44.87 -44.58 3.58
N GLU A 692 -44.29 -43.94 4.60
CA GLU A 692 -42.85 -43.66 4.65
C GLU A 692 -42.03 -44.95 4.77
N THR A 693 -42.55 -45.95 5.49
CA THR A 693 -41.90 -47.26 5.62
C THR A 693 -41.82 -48.00 4.29
N TYR A 694 -42.86 -47.91 3.45
CA TYR A 694 -42.82 -48.44 2.08
C TYR A 694 -41.80 -47.72 1.19
N GLU A 695 -41.64 -46.39 1.34
CA GLU A 695 -40.60 -45.65 0.62
C GLU A 695 -39.19 -46.05 1.06
N LEU A 696 -38.95 -46.24 2.36
CA LEU A 696 -37.66 -46.75 2.85
C LEU A 696 -37.35 -48.15 2.32
N LEU A 697 -38.37 -49.01 2.21
CA LEU A 697 -38.24 -50.35 1.63
C LEU A 697 -37.93 -50.30 0.13
N ARG A 698 -38.57 -49.38 -0.61
CA ARG A 698 -38.27 -49.11 -2.03
C ARG A 698 -36.83 -48.66 -2.22
N ILE A 699 -36.31 -47.79 -1.35
CA ILE A 699 -34.92 -47.30 -1.39
C ILE A 699 -33.93 -48.43 -1.10
N LEU A 700 -34.23 -49.29 -0.11
CA LEU A 700 -33.43 -50.47 0.19
C LEU A 700 -33.39 -51.45 -0.99
N GLU A 701 -34.52 -51.68 -1.67
CA GLU A 701 -34.58 -52.51 -2.87
C GLU A 701 -33.84 -51.87 -4.06
N GLU A 702 -33.96 -50.56 -4.25
CA GLU A 702 -33.22 -49.83 -5.30
C GLU A 702 -31.70 -49.95 -5.09
N LEU A 703 -31.24 -49.92 -3.84
CA LEU A 703 -29.82 -50.08 -3.49
C LEU A 703 -29.30 -51.50 -3.74
N LEU A 704 -30.11 -52.52 -3.44
CA LEU A 704 -29.70 -53.93 -3.51
C LEU A 704 -29.94 -54.59 -4.87
N SER A 705 -30.93 -54.11 -5.65
CA SER A 705 -31.27 -54.66 -6.97
C SER A 705 -30.11 -54.74 -7.97
N PRO A 706 -29.19 -53.76 -8.09
CA PRO A 706 -28.11 -53.82 -9.07
C PRO A 706 -27.03 -54.83 -8.67
N ILE A 707 -26.89 -55.09 -7.37
CA ILE A 707 -25.87 -55.97 -6.81
C ILE A 707 -26.26 -57.43 -7.01
N VAL A 708 -27.53 -57.77 -6.74
CA VAL A 708 -28.09 -59.13 -6.90
C VAL A 708 -28.07 -59.59 -8.36
N VAL A 709 -28.18 -58.66 -9.31
CA VAL A 709 -28.19 -58.94 -10.75
C VAL A 709 -26.77 -59.00 -11.35
N SER A 710 -25.78 -58.36 -10.73
CA SER A 710 -24.38 -58.33 -11.20
C SER A 710 -23.57 -59.54 -10.72
N SER A 711 -22.79 -60.17 -11.62
CA SER A 711 -21.79 -61.20 -11.28
C SER A 711 -20.44 -60.83 -11.89
N PRO A 712 -19.39 -60.52 -11.10
CA PRO A 712 -19.35 -60.48 -9.63
C PRO A 712 -20.20 -59.34 -9.04
N PRO A 713 -20.67 -59.44 -7.78
CA PRO A 713 -21.44 -58.39 -7.12
C PRO A 713 -20.58 -57.14 -7.02
N ARG A 714 -20.99 -56.07 -7.70
CA ARG A 714 -20.32 -54.77 -7.67
C ARG A 714 -21.25 -53.74 -7.05
N ASP A 715 -20.72 -53.01 -6.08
CA ASP A 715 -21.41 -51.85 -5.52
C ASP A 715 -21.37 -50.70 -6.53
N ILE A 716 -22.38 -50.63 -7.39
CA ILE A 716 -22.46 -49.64 -8.47
C ILE A 716 -22.52 -48.22 -7.92
N PHE A 717 -23.07 -48.06 -6.72
CA PHE A 717 -23.28 -46.75 -6.10
C PHE A 717 -22.21 -46.40 -5.06
N GLY A 718 -21.38 -47.34 -4.62
CA GLY A 718 -20.35 -47.13 -3.59
C GLY A 718 -20.90 -47.03 -2.16
N SER A 719 -22.19 -47.35 -1.96
CA SER A 719 -22.89 -47.19 -0.68
C SER A 719 -22.56 -48.28 0.33
N LEU A 720 -22.41 -49.52 -0.13
CA LEU A 720 -22.01 -50.65 0.69
C LEU A 720 -20.51 -50.66 0.98
N GLU A 721 -19.69 -50.12 0.08
CA GLU A 721 -18.27 -49.90 0.35
C GLU A 721 -18.09 -48.92 1.52
N LEU A 722 -18.83 -47.81 1.50
CA LEU A 722 -18.83 -46.78 2.54
C LEU A 722 -19.33 -47.34 3.88
N LEU A 723 -20.40 -48.14 3.86
CA LEU A 723 -20.91 -48.86 5.03
C LEU A 723 -19.92 -49.91 5.57
N GLY A 724 -19.28 -50.66 4.68
CA GLY A 724 -18.29 -51.68 5.05
C GLY A 724 -17.09 -51.08 5.78
N ARG A 725 -16.67 -49.86 5.40
CA ARG A 725 -15.61 -49.10 6.09
C ARG A 725 -16.05 -48.61 7.48
N LEU A 726 -17.29 -48.13 7.63
CA LEU A 726 -17.87 -47.79 8.94
C LEU A 726 -17.87 -48.97 9.91
N SER A 727 -18.26 -50.16 9.41
CA SER A 727 -18.30 -51.38 10.23
C SER A 727 -16.92 -51.84 10.71
N GLU A 728 -15.85 -51.53 9.99
CA GLU A 728 -14.47 -51.86 10.40
C GLU A 728 -13.99 -50.97 11.54
N GLY A 729 -14.33 -49.68 11.51
CA GLY A 729 -14.03 -48.73 12.59
C GLY A 729 -14.70 -49.13 13.91
N SER A 730 -15.93 -49.62 13.86
CA SER A 730 -16.65 -50.12 15.05
C SER A 730 -16.09 -51.44 15.60
N ALA A 731 -15.50 -52.30 14.77
CA ALA A 731 -14.93 -53.58 15.19
C ALA A 731 -13.54 -53.45 15.83
N ALA A 732 -12.79 -52.39 15.49
CA ALA A 732 -11.47 -52.11 16.07
C ALA A 732 -11.50 -51.68 17.55
N ALA A 733 -12.68 -51.43 18.13
CA ALA A 733 -12.85 -51.05 19.53
C ALA A 733 -12.88 -52.22 20.54
N PHE A 734 -12.85 -53.47 20.07
CA PHE A 734 -12.76 -54.66 20.94
C PHE A 734 -11.63 -55.59 20.46
N PRO A 735 -10.47 -55.63 21.15
CA PRO A 735 -9.48 -56.66 20.88
C PRO A 735 -9.93 -57.97 21.53
N SER A 736 -10.30 -58.95 20.71
CA SER A 736 -10.36 -60.35 21.14
C SER A 736 -8.93 -60.89 21.32
N GLU A 737 -8.60 -61.27 22.56
CA GLU A 737 -7.47 -62.12 22.90
C GLU A 737 -7.57 -63.45 22.13
N GLU A 738 -6.60 -63.74 21.26
CA GLU A 738 -5.76 -64.95 21.32
C GLU A 738 -4.87 -65.10 20.07
N ALA A 739 -3.72 -65.75 20.29
CA ALA A 739 -2.72 -66.25 19.35
C ALA A 739 -1.64 -65.27 18.85
N ALA A 740 -0.54 -65.23 19.60
CA ALA A 740 0.79 -64.87 19.11
C ALA A 740 1.27 -65.83 18.00
N PRO A 741 2.18 -65.39 17.11
CA PRO A 741 3.49 -66.03 17.14
C PRO A 741 4.71 -65.11 16.89
N VAL A 742 5.72 -65.37 17.72
CA VAL A 742 7.18 -65.41 17.54
C VAL A 742 7.80 -64.78 16.27
N THR A 743 8.76 -63.91 16.54
CA THR A 743 9.73 -63.28 15.62
C THR A 743 10.77 -64.25 15.06
N LYS A 744 11.14 -64.08 13.78
CA LYS A 744 12.52 -64.35 13.28
C LYS A 744 12.92 -63.36 12.19
N LYS A 745 14.04 -62.66 12.44
CA LYS A 745 14.81 -61.84 11.48
C LYS A 745 15.62 -62.75 10.54
N GLY A 746 15.76 -62.34 9.28
CA GLY A 746 16.77 -62.85 8.35
C GLY A 746 16.74 -62.10 7.02
N ALA A 747 17.83 -61.41 6.70
CA ALA A 747 18.00 -60.53 5.55
C ALA A 747 18.31 -61.28 4.23
N GLY A 748 18.06 -60.63 3.08
CA GLY A 748 18.82 -60.91 1.84
C GLY A 748 18.04 -60.95 0.52
N THR A 749 18.16 -59.85 -0.24
CA THR A 749 18.31 -59.79 -1.70
C THR A 749 17.14 -60.16 -2.64
N SER A 750 16.48 -59.11 -3.15
CA SER A 750 16.46 -58.75 -4.59
C SER A 750 16.11 -59.84 -5.62
N ALA A 751 14.85 -60.32 -5.61
CA ALA A 751 14.21 -60.90 -6.81
C ALA A 751 12.65 -60.89 -6.78
N ALA A 752 12.01 -60.15 -5.86
CA ALA A 752 10.59 -60.35 -5.53
C ALA A 752 9.66 -59.15 -5.85
N LYS A 753 9.99 -58.29 -6.83
CA LYS A 753 9.19 -57.08 -7.11
C LYS A 753 8.05 -57.29 -8.12
N LYS A 754 7.88 -58.49 -8.68
CA LYS A 754 6.77 -58.81 -9.60
C LYS A 754 5.71 -59.78 -9.01
N GLU A 755 6.04 -60.53 -7.97
CA GLU A 755 5.07 -61.39 -7.24
C GLU A 755 4.41 -60.68 -6.05
N GLN A 756 4.99 -59.61 -5.50
CA GLN A 756 4.38 -58.84 -4.39
C GLN A 756 3.24 -57.91 -4.82
N LEU A 757 3.15 -57.50 -6.10
CA LEU A 757 2.00 -56.72 -6.60
C LEU A 757 0.76 -57.60 -6.83
N ALA A 758 0.93 -58.83 -7.33
CA ALA A 758 -0.18 -59.77 -7.53
C ALA A 758 -0.79 -60.23 -6.19
N GLY A 759 0.04 -60.53 -5.18
CA GLY A 759 -0.45 -60.89 -3.84
C GLY A 759 -1.02 -59.72 -3.03
N GLY A 760 -0.74 -58.47 -3.43
CA GLY A 760 -1.38 -57.26 -2.89
C GLY A 760 -2.79 -57.08 -3.42
N GLU A 761 -2.97 -57.19 -4.75
CA GLU A 761 -4.27 -57.08 -5.40
C GLU A 761 -5.24 -58.21 -5.01
N GLU A 762 -4.75 -59.44 -4.80
CA GLU A 762 -5.58 -60.54 -4.31
C GLU A 762 -6.02 -60.33 -2.85
N LYS A 763 -5.13 -59.83 -1.99
CA LYS A 763 -5.48 -59.50 -0.59
C LYS A 763 -6.42 -58.29 -0.48
N GLU A 764 -6.31 -57.32 -1.38
CA GLU A 764 -7.20 -56.17 -1.41
C GLU A 764 -8.60 -56.58 -1.90
N LYS A 765 -8.69 -57.41 -2.94
CA LYS A 765 -9.96 -58.01 -3.40
C LYS A 765 -10.61 -58.91 -2.36
N GLU A 766 -9.82 -59.65 -1.59
CA GLU A 766 -10.33 -60.50 -0.50
C GLU A 766 -10.92 -59.65 0.64
N LYS A 767 -10.23 -58.56 1.04
CA LYS A 767 -10.74 -57.59 2.02
C LYS A 767 -11.98 -56.86 1.52
N GLU A 768 -12.00 -56.47 0.25
CA GLU A 768 -13.16 -55.84 -0.39
C GLU A 768 -14.38 -56.78 -0.38
N GLY A 769 -14.19 -58.07 -0.70
CA GLY A 769 -15.23 -59.08 -0.62
C GLY A 769 -15.70 -59.39 0.81
N GLU A 770 -14.85 -59.20 1.82
CA GLU A 770 -15.24 -59.31 3.23
C GLU A 770 -16.04 -58.08 3.70
N ARG A 771 -15.62 -56.87 3.31
CA ARG A 771 -16.34 -55.61 3.56
C ARG A 771 -17.75 -55.66 2.99
N LEU A 772 -17.88 -56.09 1.73
CA LEU A 772 -19.17 -56.22 1.07
C LEU A 772 -20.09 -57.21 1.79
N ARG A 773 -19.55 -58.35 2.27
CA ARG A 773 -20.32 -59.33 3.05
C ARG A 773 -20.82 -58.76 4.37
N ARG A 774 -20.00 -58.00 5.11
CA ARG A 774 -20.44 -57.33 6.35
C ARG A 774 -21.51 -56.27 6.09
N ALA A 775 -21.30 -55.45 5.06
CA ALA A 775 -22.26 -54.42 4.65
C ALA A 775 -23.62 -55.03 4.26
N MET A 776 -23.62 -56.14 3.52
CA MET A 776 -24.84 -56.89 3.20
C MET A 776 -25.53 -57.41 4.46
N GLY A 777 -24.77 -57.95 5.42
CA GLY A 777 -25.33 -58.39 6.71
C GLY A 777 -26.01 -57.27 7.49
N GLN A 778 -25.44 -56.05 7.48
CA GLN A 778 -26.08 -54.88 8.11
C GLN A 778 -27.34 -54.43 7.37
N MET A 779 -27.37 -54.51 6.04
CA MET A 779 -28.58 -54.22 5.26
C MET A 779 -29.70 -55.26 5.48
N ASP A 780 -29.35 -56.52 5.79
CA ASP A 780 -30.32 -57.53 6.21
C ASP A 780 -30.93 -57.19 7.58
N VAL A 781 -30.16 -56.59 8.49
CA VAL A 781 -30.67 -56.06 9.77
C VAL A 781 -31.66 -54.93 9.51
N VAL A 782 -31.33 -53.98 8.64
CA VAL A 782 -32.27 -52.92 8.22
C VAL A 782 -33.56 -53.51 7.65
N ARG A 783 -33.45 -54.51 6.76
CA ARG A 783 -34.63 -55.19 6.19
C ARG A 783 -35.49 -55.82 7.27
N ALA A 784 -34.88 -56.49 8.25
CA ALA A 784 -35.59 -57.11 9.35
C ALA A 784 -36.29 -56.08 10.25
N SER A 785 -35.64 -54.96 10.55
CA SER A 785 -36.23 -53.88 11.36
C SER A 785 -37.38 -53.18 10.63
N LEU A 786 -37.27 -52.92 9.32
CA LEU A 786 -38.38 -52.41 8.50
C LEU A 786 -39.56 -53.38 8.45
N ALA A 787 -39.30 -54.68 8.30
CA ALA A 787 -40.36 -55.70 8.30
C ALA A 787 -41.08 -55.81 9.65
N ARG A 788 -40.35 -55.69 10.77
CA ARG A 788 -40.94 -55.61 12.12
C ARG A 788 -41.78 -54.35 12.29
N HIS A 789 -41.26 -53.20 11.85
CA HIS A 789 -41.98 -51.93 11.92
C HIS A 789 -43.27 -51.94 11.08
N LEU A 790 -43.23 -52.51 9.87
CA LEU A 790 -44.43 -52.72 9.04
C LEU A 790 -45.47 -53.57 9.77
N ALA A 791 -45.06 -54.69 10.39
CA ALA A 791 -45.98 -55.53 11.14
C ALA A 791 -46.62 -54.78 12.32
N THR A 792 -45.85 -53.95 13.03
CA THR A 792 -46.34 -53.13 14.14
C THR A 792 -47.28 -52.02 13.67
N CYS A 793 -46.98 -51.33 12.56
CA CYS A 793 -47.86 -50.29 12.00
C CYS A 793 -49.19 -50.88 11.53
N CYS A 794 -49.17 -52.02 10.84
CA CYS A 794 -50.38 -52.73 10.39
C CYS A 794 -51.25 -53.27 11.54
N CYS A 795 -50.75 -53.31 12.77
CA CYS A 795 -51.51 -53.70 13.95
C CYS A 795 -52.08 -52.51 14.74
N LEU A 796 -51.64 -51.29 14.42
CA LEU A 796 -52.04 -50.04 15.09
C LEU A 796 -53.02 -49.20 14.26
N GLU A 797 -53.01 -49.35 12.93
CA GLU A 797 -54.09 -48.95 12.01
C GLU A 797 -55.26 -49.95 12.04
#